data_AF-G0EIX9-F1
#
_entry.id   AF-G0EIX9-F1
#
_cell.length_a   1.000
_cell.length_b   1.000
_cell.length_c   1.000
_cell.angle_alpha   90.00
_cell.angle_beta   90.00
_cell.angle_gamma   90.00
#
_symmetry.space_group_name_H-M   'P 1'
#
loop_
_entity.id
_entity.type
_entity.pdbx_description
1 polymer ?
#
loop_
_entity_poly.entity_id
_entity_poly.type
_entity_poly.pdbx_seq_one_letter_code
_entity_poly.pdbx_strand_id
1 'polypeptide(L)'
;MKKFINKIFIATLITLFAVSCGNSPTNPSNGGGGGANPTPNEFVDKLKSIGMVKAGEQEWDFRTISQSGNVLTIKPMNNAKSGYLKGLDRYLSRKMDEIEETFKYRIEFNTSDSTASDGSQPNSKANSNPLEAKITFYDKKTDNPITDADFKDGFILKIEANANWAITPEVTAEDYKKSINQLGTINVNGKGGNTFAMDFAGLNVTKDQYNSYTADLTIDANGKTDTIDLLNFIDVINGQISKSKTEYLEISYVSISSENSFYISFNEVSANKVINGNVVLKVKFNGNLSFAKRDLNVTITSTPEIVTDNSGQYKESEFNVSTDAENISFQSTSIVEKTSTGITINNLYASYRKEDGVASITLQGNDILNAHKTLKSGETAEFEITFTASATGYNDKTDVKMTLKIKKGDDLPSVTVEDFNAWLNTIEVSGFTKQVGSAAITLTASSGTTPDTALNSIREALKKLSKDKIVIDDYSINSLEWDRTQSYPTENKDGIIKVRVSQSDNYVFGDELKQLITDQYGSTEFAITVKPQSSWIPDISITGAGSSASNPIRVNVGDGVTATDPIAYTIKLPENMKIDNILYSYLEAIEGINDDWKLGYTGTAQHLIFDNQSSIDTKINPELNIIPQNVKQPIVDNSDIQLNDTQKYKVEITISYGEHYMERTEKIYLYVELVKNHSV
;
A
#
# COMPACT_ATOMS: atom_id res chain seq x y z
N MET A 1 4.21 74.11 18.97
CA MET A 1 4.98 73.14 19.78
C MET A 1 4.05 72.43 20.75
N LYS A 2 3.65 71.18 20.47
CA LYS A 2 3.81 70.04 21.39
C LYS A 2 3.58 68.71 20.64
N LYS A 3 4.10 68.60 19.40
CA LYS A 3 4.44 67.32 18.74
C LYS A 3 5.62 66.59 19.44
N PHE A 4 5.75 66.77 20.75
CA PHE A 4 6.80 66.22 21.59
C PHE A 4 6.28 65.56 22.88
N ILE A 5 4.96 65.51 23.11
CA ILE A 5 4.38 64.83 24.29
C ILE A 5 3.79 63.44 23.95
N ASN A 6 3.42 63.18 22.69
CA ASN A 6 2.96 61.84 22.26
C ASN A 6 4.08 60.81 22.00
N LYS A 7 5.36 61.20 22.14
CA LYS A 7 6.49 60.25 22.06
C LYS A 7 7.02 59.80 23.43
N ILE A 8 6.49 60.32 24.53
CA ILE A 8 6.82 59.86 25.89
C ILE A 8 5.72 58.93 26.45
N PHE A 9 4.47 59.03 26.00
CA PHE A 9 3.38 58.15 26.47
C PHE A 9 3.36 56.73 25.88
N ILE A 10 4.12 56.44 24.81
CA ILE A 10 4.20 55.08 24.23
C ILE A 10 5.44 54.31 24.73
N ALA A 11 6.44 54.99 25.31
CA ALA A 11 7.61 54.33 25.88
C ALA A 11 7.34 53.73 27.28
N THR A 12 6.44 54.33 28.07
CA THR A 12 6.16 53.87 29.46
C THR A 12 5.12 52.74 29.53
N LEU A 13 4.35 52.47 28.47
CA LEU A 13 3.45 51.31 28.43
C LEU A 13 4.17 49.99 28.08
N ILE A 14 5.43 50.07 27.61
CA ILE A 14 6.24 48.89 27.22
C ILE A 14 7.29 48.54 28.31
N THR A 15 7.50 49.38 29.32
CA THR A 15 8.44 49.10 30.43
C THR A 15 7.77 48.66 31.75
N LEU A 16 6.44 48.53 31.81
CA LEU A 16 5.72 48.05 33.01
C LEU A 16 5.41 46.53 33.00
N PHE A 17 5.88 45.79 31.99
CA PHE A 17 5.87 44.31 32.00
C PHE A 17 7.24 43.67 32.26
N ALA A 18 8.24 44.47 32.64
CA ALA A 18 9.55 43.96 33.05
C ALA A 18 9.92 44.50 34.44
N VAL A 19 10.09 43.56 35.38
CA VAL A 19 10.69 43.70 36.72
C VAL A 19 9.76 44.19 37.85
N SER A 20 8.93 43.27 38.37
CA SER A 20 8.60 43.18 39.81
C SER A 20 7.66 41.99 40.06
N CYS A 21 8.21 40.80 40.27
CA CYS A 21 7.69 39.77 41.17
C CYS A 21 8.81 38.78 41.46
N GLY A 22 9.84 39.27 42.15
CA GLY A 22 10.64 38.42 43.01
C GLY A 22 9.81 38.09 44.24
N ASN A 23 9.15 36.94 44.23
CA ASN A 23 9.11 35.98 45.33
C ASN A 23 8.18 34.82 44.96
N SER A 24 8.84 33.69 44.72
CA SER A 24 8.33 32.33 44.68
C SER A 24 7.31 32.05 45.80
N PRO A 25 6.12 31.52 45.47
CA PRO A 25 5.57 30.41 46.22
C PRO A 25 6.16 29.12 45.63
N THR A 26 7.05 28.55 46.41
CA THR A 26 7.58 27.20 46.32
C THR A 26 6.50 26.21 45.90
N ASN A 27 6.69 25.55 44.75
CA ASN A 27 6.15 24.22 44.54
C ASN A 27 7.29 23.21 44.74
N PRO A 28 7.03 22.11 45.46
CA PRO A 28 8.06 21.37 46.17
C PRO A 28 8.96 20.60 45.21
N SER A 29 10.25 20.77 45.44
CA SER A 29 11.28 19.81 45.09
C SER A 29 11.01 18.47 45.79
N ASN A 30 10.71 17.44 45.01
CA ASN A 30 10.98 16.01 45.22
C ASN A 30 10.94 15.43 43.79
N GLY A 31 11.94 14.78 43.20
CA GLY A 31 13.08 14.05 43.71
C GLY A 31 13.12 12.69 43.00
N GLY A 32 13.94 12.58 41.94
CA GLY A 32 14.37 11.32 41.28
C GLY A 32 13.40 10.77 40.20
N GLY A 33 13.82 10.34 39.01
CA GLY A 33 15.15 10.15 38.43
C GLY A 33 15.18 10.59 36.96
N GLY A 34 16.32 11.17 36.56
CA GLY A 34 16.51 11.88 35.30
C GLY A 34 16.73 10.96 34.11
N GLY A 35 15.81 11.02 33.14
CA GLY A 35 16.21 11.12 31.75
C GLY A 35 16.47 12.61 31.45
N ALA A 36 17.55 12.93 30.74
CA ALA A 36 17.80 14.29 30.29
C ALA A 36 16.56 14.82 29.54
N ASN A 37 16.22 16.12 29.71
CA ASN A 37 15.20 16.71 28.85
C ASN A 37 15.67 16.55 27.39
N PRO A 38 14.80 16.05 26.50
CA PRO A 38 15.18 15.85 25.11
C PRO A 38 15.58 17.19 24.51
N THR A 39 16.61 17.18 23.68
CA THR A 39 17.12 18.41 23.05
C THR A 39 16.79 18.43 21.56
N PRO A 40 16.73 19.61 20.93
CA PRO A 40 16.57 19.70 19.48
C PRO A 40 17.64 18.89 18.73
N ASN A 41 18.85 18.79 19.29
CA ASN A 41 19.94 17.98 18.75
C ASN A 41 19.66 16.47 18.82
N GLU A 42 19.01 16.00 19.88
CA GLU A 42 18.60 14.59 19.98
C GLU A 42 17.59 14.24 18.87
N PHE A 43 16.64 15.12 18.59
CA PHE A 43 15.70 14.93 17.47
C PHE A 43 16.43 14.90 16.12
N VAL A 44 17.38 15.83 15.90
CA VAL A 44 18.19 15.88 14.68
C VAL A 44 19.07 14.63 14.54
N ASP A 45 19.61 14.10 15.63
CA ASP A 45 20.41 12.86 15.60
C ASP A 45 19.54 11.63 15.28
N LYS A 46 18.30 11.59 15.79
CA LYS A 46 17.30 10.59 15.38
C LYS A 46 16.93 10.72 13.90
N LEU A 47 16.79 11.94 13.38
CA LEU A 47 16.60 12.15 11.94
C LEU A 47 17.79 11.67 11.12
N LYS A 48 19.02 11.94 11.57
CA LYS A 48 20.25 11.45 10.91
C LYS A 48 20.33 9.92 10.92
N SER A 49 19.77 9.26 11.93
CA SER A 49 19.75 7.80 12.03
C SER A 49 18.93 7.10 10.94
N ILE A 50 18.03 7.83 10.24
CA ILE A 50 17.31 7.32 9.07
C ILE A 50 18.28 6.81 7.99
N GLY A 51 19.47 7.41 7.88
CA GLY A 51 20.51 6.93 6.97
C GLY A 51 20.22 7.23 5.50
N MET A 52 20.49 6.25 4.65
CA MET A 52 20.33 6.34 3.20
C MET A 52 18.89 6.06 2.79
N VAL A 53 18.27 7.01 2.10
CA VAL A 53 16.91 6.88 1.56
C VAL A 53 16.95 6.94 0.05
N LYS A 54 16.26 6.02 -0.60
CA LYS A 54 16.16 5.91 -2.06
C LYS A 54 14.71 6.06 -2.51
N ALA A 55 14.46 6.97 -3.45
CA ALA A 55 13.17 7.11 -4.12
C ALA A 55 13.37 7.18 -5.63
N GLY A 56 13.10 6.06 -6.31
CA GLY A 56 13.49 5.87 -7.70
C GLY A 56 15.00 5.67 -7.82
N GLU A 57 15.64 6.43 -8.72
CA GLU A 57 17.10 6.37 -8.92
C GLU A 57 17.87 7.43 -8.13
N GLN A 58 17.18 8.29 -7.38
CA GLN A 58 17.79 9.32 -6.54
C GLN A 58 17.92 8.85 -5.09
N GLU A 59 19.03 9.25 -4.48
CA GLU A 59 19.41 8.86 -3.14
C GLU A 59 19.74 10.09 -2.29
N TRP A 60 19.24 10.11 -1.06
CA TRP A 60 19.48 11.14 -0.06
C TRP A 60 20.09 10.50 1.18
N ASP A 61 21.11 11.13 1.73
CA ASP A 61 21.74 10.67 2.95
C ASP A 61 21.35 11.57 4.12
N PHE A 62 20.44 11.11 4.96
CA PHE A 62 19.99 11.84 6.14
C PHE A 62 21.12 12.03 7.16
N ARG A 63 22.19 11.23 7.12
CA ARG A 63 23.38 11.46 7.95
C ARG A 63 24.06 12.79 7.61
N THR A 64 23.82 13.32 6.42
CA THR A 64 24.38 14.60 5.92
C THR A 64 23.51 15.82 6.24
N ILE A 65 22.44 15.67 7.04
CA ILE A 65 21.61 16.80 7.47
C ILE A 65 22.50 17.92 8.03
N SER A 66 22.39 19.07 7.39
CA SER A 66 22.99 20.32 7.84
C SER A 66 21.93 21.17 8.53
N GLN A 67 22.27 21.80 9.64
CA GLN A 67 21.33 22.59 10.44
C GLN A 67 21.76 24.06 10.47
N SER A 68 20.81 24.96 10.20
CA SER A 68 20.96 26.41 10.33
C SER A 68 19.73 26.99 11.02
N GLY A 69 19.82 27.23 12.33
CA GLY A 69 18.66 27.55 13.15
C GLY A 69 17.68 26.36 13.25
N ASN A 70 16.40 26.61 12.95
CA ASN A 70 15.35 25.59 12.86
C ASN A 70 15.22 24.96 11.46
N VAL A 71 16.09 25.31 10.51
CA VAL A 71 16.07 24.74 9.16
C VAL A 71 17.08 23.58 9.07
N LEU A 72 16.58 22.42 8.65
CA LEU A 72 17.35 21.19 8.40
C LEU A 72 17.42 20.96 6.89
N THR A 73 18.62 20.92 6.31
CA THR A 73 18.79 20.80 4.85
C THR A 73 19.49 19.50 4.49
N ILE A 74 18.91 18.79 3.50
CA ILE A 74 19.45 17.55 2.91
C ILE A 74 19.70 17.77 1.41
N LYS A 75 20.88 17.36 0.94
CA LYS A 75 21.24 17.41 -0.47
C LYS A 75 21.20 16.01 -1.10
N PRO A 76 20.83 15.89 -2.37
CA PRO A 76 20.91 14.61 -3.07
C PRO A 76 22.38 14.18 -3.26
N MET A 77 22.66 12.88 -3.16
CA MET A 77 24.02 12.36 -3.30
C MET A 77 24.43 12.02 -4.74
N ASN A 78 23.48 11.75 -5.64
CA ASN A 78 23.77 11.32 -7.02
C ASN A 78 23.05 12.21 -8.05
N ASN A 79 23.84 12.93 -8.86
CA ASN A 79 23.36 14.04 -9.69
C ASN A 79 22.95 13.66 -11.12
N ALA A 80 23.01 12.38 -11.49
CA ALA A 80 22.86 11.94 -12.88
C ALA A 80 21.48 11.34 -13.25
N LYS A 81 20.58 11.13 -12.29
CA LYS A 81 19.38 10.29 -12.48
C LYS A 81 18.12 10.89 -11.87
N SER A 82 16.94 10.43 -12.33
CA SER A 82 15.63 10.94 -11.96
C SER A 82 15.14 10.42 -10.60
N GLY A 83 14.64 11.30 -9.72
CA GLY A 83 13.98 10.93 -8.46
C GLY A 83 12.55 11.45 -8.33
N TYR A 84 11.78 10.84 -7.42
CA TYR A 84 10.36 11.16 -7.16
C TYR A 84 10.15 11.77 -5.76
N LEU A 85 10.12 13.11 -5.66
CA LEU A 85 10.06 13.82 -4.36
C LEU A 85 8.79 13.54 -3.53
N LYS A 86 7.60 13.32 -4.11
CA LYS A 86 6.41 12.91 -3.32
C LYS A 86 6.43 11.46 -2.85
N GLY A 87 7.16 10.57 -3.54
CA GLY A 87 7.38 9.22 -3.05
C GLY A 87 8.19 9.22 -1.74
N LEU A 88 9.14 10.16 -1.66
CA LEU A 88 9.94 10.42 -0.46
C LEU A 88 9.09 10.98 0.70
N ASP A 89 8.13 11.87 0.45
CA ASP A 89 7.22 12.43 1.46
C ASP A 89 6.47 11.35 2.29
N ARG A 90 5.90 10.34 1.62
CA ARG A 90 5.23 9.21 2.32
C ARG A 90 6.20 8.40 3.16
N TYR A 91 7.41 8.16 2.64
CA TYR A 91 8.45 7.45 3.37
C TYR A 91 8.88 8.24 4.61
N LEU A 92 9.02 9.56 4.49
CA LEU A 92 9.41 10.43 5.60
C LEU A 92 8.33 10.53 6.65
N SER A 93 7.07 10.65 6.26
CA SER A 93 5.93 10.63 7.19
C SER A 93 6.00 9.38 8.09
N ARG A 94 6.21 8.20 7.49
CA ARG A 94 6.40 6.94 8.23
C ARG A 94 7.61 6.98 9.17
N LYS A 95 8.74 7.53 8.74
CA LYS A 95 9.94 7.64 9.60
C LYS A 95 9.77 8.65 10.73
N MET A 96 8.94 9.67 10.56
CA MET A 96 8.60 10.61 11.63
C MET A 96 7.75 9.95 12.70
N ASP A 97 6.80 9.09 12.32
CA ASP A 97 6.03 8.28 13.27
C ASP A 97 6.94 7.35 14.10
N GLU A 98 7.91 6.68 13.46
CA GLU A 98 8.89 5.84 14.16
C GLU A 98 9.76 6.63 15.15
N ILE A 99 10.16 7.87 14.78
CA ILE A 99 10.91 8.75 15.69
C ILE A 99 10.02 9.22 16.84
N GLU A 100 8.76 9.57 16.57
CA GLU A 100 7.77 10.02 17.55
C GLU A 100 7.63 9.01 18.69
N GLU A 101 7.51 7.72 18.40
CA GLU A 101 7.27 6.70 19.43
C GLU A 101 8.39 6.65 20.47
N THR A 102 9.63 6.89 20.06
CA THR A 102 10.80 6.92 20.94
C THR A 102 11.13 8.31 21.47
N PHE A 103 10.39 9.34 21.05
CA PHE A 103 10.59 10.74 21.44
C PHE A 103 9.53 11.20 22.45
N LYS A 104 9.89 12.17 23.29
CA LYS A 104 9.00 12.65 24.37
C LYS A 104 7.75 13.35 23.84
N TYR A 105 7.85 13.99 22.68
CA TYR A 105 6.78 14.77 22.07
C TYR A 105 6.12 14.03 20.91
N ARG A 106 4.84 14.30 20.68
CA ARG A 106 4.14 13.95 19.45
C ARG A 106 4.66 14.83 18.33
N ILE A 107 4.88 14.26 17.14
CA ILE A 107 5.54 14.93 16.02
C ILE A 107 4.52 15.06 14.91
N GLU A 108 4.19 16.29 14.54
CA GLU A 108 3.38 16.53 13.35
C GLU A 108 4.32 16.85 12.18
N PHE A 109 4.24 16.05 11.12
CA PHE A 109 4.98 16.22 9.88
C PHE A 109 4.02 16.65 8.76
N ASN A 110 4.25 17.82 8.17
CA ASN A 110 3.35 18.40 7.18
C ASN A 110 4.11 18.97 5.98
N THR A 111 3.74 18.51 4.78
CA THR A 111 4.31 18.95 3.49
C THR A 111 3.33 19.75 2.63
N SER A 112 2.18 20.16 3.17
CA SER A 112 1.12 20.86 2.42
C SER A 112 1.54 22.20 1.81
N ASP A 113 2.52 22.89 2.42
CA ASP A 113 3.08 24.14 1.89
C ASP A 113 4.17 23.90 0.82
N SER A 114 4.54 22.64 0.56
CA SER A 114 5.54 22.28 -0.43
C SER A 114 5.03 22.46 -1.86
N THR A 115 5.83 23.13 -2.69
CA THR A 115 5.59 23.25 -4.14
C THR A 115 6.29 22.16 -4.95
N ALA A 116 6.85 21.14 -4.28
CA ALA A 116 7.52 20.02 -4.93
C ALA A 116 6.53 19.17 -5.75
N SER A 117 6.79 19.01 -7.05
CA SER A 117 6.08 18.08 -7.93
C SER A 117 6.88 16.79 -8.08
N ASP A 118 6.17 15.66 -8.13
CA ASP A 118 6.71 14.33 -8.36
C ASP A 118 7.14 14.08 -9.81
N GLY A 119 6.97 15.04 -10.71
CA GLY A 119 7.38 14.87 -12.11
C GLY A 119 6.51 13.91 -12.91
N SER A 120 5.39 13.42 -12.36
CA SER A 120 4.62 12.33 -12.96
C SER A 120 3.78 12.75 -14.18
N GLN A 121 3.67 14.06 -14.45
CA GLN A 121 2.93 14.59 -15.61
C GLN A 121 3.87 14.83 -16.80
N PRO A 122 3.40 14.66 -18.05
CA PRO A 122 4.19 14.88 -19.27
C PRO A 122 4.89 16.24 -19.35
N ASN A 123 4.27 17.29 -18.79
CA ASN A 123 4.80 18.67 -18.76
C ASN A 123 5.15 19.12 -17.32
N SER A 124 5.36 18.18 -16.41
CA SER A 124 5.63 18.50 -15.00
C SER A 124 7.02 19.11 -14.84
N LYS A 125 7.09 20.18 -14.04
CA LYS A 125 8.33 20.72 -13.48
C LYS A 125 8.93 19.77 -12.43
N ALA A 126 9.24 18.54 -12.82
CA ALA A 126 9.89 17.54 -11.99
C ALA A 126 11.16 18.14 -11.39
N ASN A 127 11.28 18.15 -10.06
CA ASN A 127 12.53 18.47 -9.37
C ASN A 127 13.08 19.91 -9.55
N SER A 128 12.23 20.90 -9.83
CA SER A 128 12.65 22.32 -9.82
C SER A 128 12.54 23.01 -8.45
N ASN A 129 11.68 22.49 -7.57
CA ASN A 129 11.44 23.02 -6.23
C ASN A 129 11.84 21.99 -5.16
N PRO A 130 12.46 22.42 -4.04
CA PRO A 130 12.75 21.53 -2.92
C PRO A 130 11.46 21.01 -2.27
N LEU A 131 11.52 19.81 -1.69
CA LEU A 131 10.48 19.34 -0.77
C LEU A 131 10.72 20.03 0.58
N GLU A 132 9.77 20.87 1.01
CA GLU A 132 9.79 21.51 2.31
C GLU A 132 8.72 20.88 3.21
N ALA A 133 9.13 20.42 4.39
CA ALA A 133 8.25 19.84 5.37
C ALA A 133 8.37 20.60 6.70
N LYS A 134 7.23 20.95 7.29
CA LYS A 134 7.16 21.53 8.61
C LYS A 134 7.03 20.41 9.65
N ILE A 135 7.85 20.49 10.69
CA ILE A 135 7.87 19.56 11.82
C ILE A 135 7.50 20.35 13.07
N THR A 136 6.39 19.99 13.71
CA THR A 136 5.92 20.62 14.95
C THR A 136 5.77 19.60 16.07
N PHE A 137 5.86 20.07 17.31
CA PHE A 137 5.89 19.21 18.50
C PHE A 137 4.72 19.52 19.42
N TYR A 138 4.05 18.47 19.88
CA TYR A 138 2.93 18.55 20.81
C TYR A 138 3.21 17.71 22.05
N ASP A 139 2.68 18.16 23.20
CA ASP A 139 2.72 17.39 24.42
C ASP A 139 1.80 16.17 24.28
N LYS A 140 2.35 14.96 24.43
CA LYS A 140 1.59 13.71 24.24
C LYS A 140 0.41 13.54 25.19
N LYS A 141 0.41 14.22 26.35
CA LYS A 141 -0.66 14.07 27.36
C LYS A 141 -1.80 15.06 27.14
N THR A 142 -1.47 16.29 26.77
CA THR A 142 -2.43 17.39 26.66
C THR A 142 -2.81 17.74 25.23
N ASP A 143 -2.08 17.18 24.27
CA ASP A 143 -2.18 17.44 22.83
C ASP A 143 -1.99 18.92 22.43
N ASN A 144 -1.43 19.72 23.34
CA ASN A 144 -1.16 21.13 23.11
C ASN A 144 0.23 21.32 22.48
N PRO A 145 0.42 22.37 21.65
CA PRO A 145 1.73 22.73 21.14
C PRO A 145 2.74 22.93 22.26
N ILE A 146 3.96 22.43 22.08
CA ILE A 146 5.04 22.63 23.05
C ILE A 146 5.42 24.11 23.11
N THR A 147 5.46 24.65 24.32
CA THR A 147 5.87 26.04 24.61
C THR A 147 7.31 26.16 25.06
N ASP A 148 8.05 25.04 25.11
CA ASP A 148 9.48 25.00 25.41
C ASP A 148 10.24 25.89 24.41
N ALA A 149 11.11 26.77 24.92
CA ALA A 149 11.87 27.71 24.11
C ALA A 149 12.70 27.01 23.03
N ASP A 150 13.12 25.77 23.27
CA ASP A 150 13.97 25.00 22.38
C ASP A 150 13.18 24.29 21.25
N PHE A 151 11.86 24.07 21.41
CA PHE A 151 11.02 23.32 20.46
C PHE A 151 9.82 24.09 19.91
N LYS A 152 9.46 25.23 20.50
CA LYS A 152 8.29 26.05 20.13
C LYS A 152 8.24 26.44 18.66
N ASP A 153 9.40 26.58 18.02
CA ASP A 153 9.53 27.04 16.63
C ASP A 153 9.57 25.87 15.63
N GLY A 154 9.56 24.62 16.12
CA GLY A 154 9.61 23.40 15.31
C GLY A 154 10.88 23.28 14.46
N PHE A 155 10.81 22.48 13.39
CA PHE A 155 11.82 22.45 12.33
C PHE A 155 11.19 22.61 10.95
N ILE A 156 11.98 23.13 10.00
CA ILE A 156 11.69 23.07 8.57
C ILE A 156 12.71 22.12 7.94
N LEU A 157 12.26 20.95 7.50
CA LEU A 157 13.07 20.01 6.75
C LEU A 157 13.01 20.37 5.25
N LYS A 158 14.12 20.81 4.69
CA LYS A 158 14.30 21.17 3.29
C LYS A 158 15.15 20.12 2.58
N ILE A 159 14.52 19.38 1.67
CA ILE A 159 15.21 18.42 0.81
C ILE A 159 15.42 19.09 -0.54
N GLU A 160 16.68 19.42 -0.85
CA GLU A 160 17.05 20.12 -2.08
C GLU A 160 16.75 19.28 -3.33
N ALA A 161 16.24 19.94 -4.36
CA ALA A 161 16.09 19.36 -5.68
C ALA A 161 17.41 19.44 -6.47
N ASN A 162 17.60 18.57 -7.48
CA ASN A 162 18.83 18.53 -8.27
C ASN A 162 18.88 19.71 -9.27
N ALA A 163 19.85 20.61 -9.10
CA ALA A 163 19.98 21.85 -9.89
C ALA A 163 20.36 21.64 -11.38
N ASN A 164 20.79 20.44 -11.80
CA ASN A 164 21.20 20.16 -13.19
C ASN A 164 20.05 19.80 -14.13
N TRP A 165 18.81 19.80 -13.65
CA TRP A 165 17.62 19.51 -14.44
C TRP A 165 17.01 20.81 -14.97
N ALA A 166 17.53 21.30 -16.10
CA ALA A 166 16.94 22.46 -16.78
C ALA A 166 15.58 22.08 -17.39
N ILE A 167 14.65 23.03 -17.34
CA ILE A 167 13.31 22.93 -17.95
C ILE A 167 13.50 22.69 -19.46
N THR A 168 12.93 21.61 -20.00
CA THR A 168 12.73 21.47 -21.46
C THR A 168 11.65 22.48 -21.88
N PRO A 169 11.94 23.44 -22.79
CA PRO A 169 10.93 24.37 -23.30
C PRO A 169 9.77 23.63 -23.97
N GLU A 170 8.56 24.21 -23.98
CA GLU A 170 7.42 23.66 -24.73
C GLU A 170 7.71 23.71 -26.23
N VAL A 171 7.52 22.59 -26.92
CA VAL A 171 7.74 22.47 -28.36
C VAL A 171 6.68 23.25 -29.13
N THR A 172 7.09 24.06 -30.12
CA THR A 172 6.19 24.92 -30.91
C THR A 172 5.86 24.31 -32.28
N ALA A 173 4.80 24.82 -32.95
CA ALA A 173 4.45 24.42 -34.32
C ALA A 173 5.61 24.60 -35.33
N GLU A 174 6.44 25.63 -35.13
CA GLU A 174 7.61 25.89 -35.98
C GLU A 174 8.73 24.87 -35.77
N ASP A 175 8.86 24.29 -34.58
CA ASP A 175 9.82 23.23 -34.32
C ASP A 175 9.44 21.94 -35.08
N TYR A 176 8.16 21.57 -35.09
CA TYR A 176 7.65 20.46 -35.90
C TYR A 176 7.88 20.70 -37.39
N LYS A 177 7.57 21.91 -37.87
CA LYS A 177 7.81 22.32 -39.27
C LYS A 177 9.29 22.22 -39.66
N LYS A 178 10.19 22.70 -38.80
CA LYS A 178 11.64 22.66 -39.02
C LYS A 178 12.15 21.21 -39.14
N SER A 179 11.69 20.30 -38.27
CA SER A 179 12.06 18.88 -38.30
C SER A 179 11.59 18.17 -39.58
N ILE A 180 10.34 18.41 -40.01
CA ILE A 180 9.79 17.78 -41.24
C ILE A 180 10.47 18.30 -42.50
N ASN A 181 10.70 19.62 -42.60
CA ASN A 181 11.31 20.23 -43.77
C ASN A 181 12.70 19.66 -44.08
N GLN A 182 13.41 19.12 -43.09
CA GLN A 182 14.72 18.49 -43.29
C GLN A 182 14.65 17.16 -44.08
N LEU A 183 13.47 16.54 -44.21
CA LEU A 183 13.29 15.38 -45.11
C LEU A 183 13.51 15.75 -46.59
N GLY A 184 13.27 17.01 -46.97
CA GLY A 184 13.42 17.50 -48.34
C GLY A 184 12.45 16.83 -49.33
N THR A 185 12.90 16.63 -50.57
CA THR A 185 12.11 15.94 -51.59
C THR A 185 12.45 14.45 -51.62
N ILE A 186 11.42 13.59 -51.53
CA ILE A 186 11.54 12.14 -51.55
C ILE A 186 10.86 11.58 -52.80
N ASN A 187 11.53 10.68 -53.52
CA ASN A 187 10.96 10.01 -54.70
C ASN A 187 10.39 8.64 -54.30
N VAL A 188 9.16 8.36 -54.72
CA VAL A 188 8.47 7.10 -54.42
C VAL A 188 7.94 6.49 -55.72
N ASN A 189 8.12 5.18 -55.89
CA ASN A 189 7.65 4.48 -57.09
C ASN A 189 6.26 3.88 -56.86
N GLY A 190 5.34 4.10 -57.79
CA GLY A 190 4.04 3.43 -57.87
C GLY A 190 4.13 2.02 -58.45
N LYS A 191 3.07 1.23 -58.26
CA LYS A 191 2.98 -0.15 -58.76
C LYS A 191 3.04 -0.25 -60.29
N GLY A 192 2.54 0.75 -61.00
CA GLY A 192 2.62 0.87 -62.46
C GLY A 192 3.99 1.30 -63.00
N GLY A 193 5.00 1.48 -62.15
CA GLY A 193 6.36 1.88 -62.53
C GLY A 193 6.56 3.39 -62.69
N ASN A 194 5.56 4.21 -62.34
CA ASN A 194 5.72 5.66 -62.30
C ASN A 194 6.48 6.10 -61.03
N THR A 195 7.32 7.12 -61.15
CA THR A 195 7.96 7.76 -59.99
C THR A 195 7.27 9.08 -59.67
N PHE A 196 6.98 9.29 -58.40
CA PHE A 196 6.32 10.46 -57.86
C PHE A 196 7.27 11.19 -56.90
N ALA A 197 7.40 12.51 -57.07
CA ALA A 197 8.16 13.35 -56.16
C ALA A 197 7.25 13.90 -55.07
N MET A 198 7.63 13.67 -53.82
CA MET A 198 6.95 14.16 -52.62
C MET A 198 7.80 15.23 -51.98
N ASP A 199 7.31 16.48 -51.98
CA ASP A 199 8.08 17.59 -51.46
C ASP A 199 7.70 17.94 -50.03
N PHE A 200 8.56 17.56 -49.08
CA PHE A 200 8.42 17.98 -47.69
C PHE A 200 9.00 19.37 -47.44
N ALA A 201 9.74 19.94 -48.41
CA ALA A 201 10.31 21.27 -48.26
C ALA A 201 9.21 22.33 -48.38
N GLY A 202 9.00 23.08 -47.30
CA GLY A 202 8.03 24.19 -47.31
C GLY A 202 6.60 23.78 -46.96
N LEU A 203 6.42 22.62 -46.32
CA LEU A 203 5.13 22.25 -45.73
C LEU A 203 4.71 23.28 -44.68
N ASN A 204 3.42 23.64 -44.71
CA ASN A 204 2.81 24.42 -43.65
C ASN A 204 2.19 23.45 -42.63
N VAL A 205 2.59 23.62 -41.37
CA VAL A 205 2.08 22.85 -40.24
C VAL A 205 1.07 23.72 -39.51
N THR A 206 -0.16 23.22 -39.36
CA THR A 206 -1.23 23.91 -38.63
C THR A 206 -1.60 23.12 -37.38
N LYS A 207 -1.78 23.80 -36.24
CA LYS A 207 -2.27 23.18 -35.01
C LYS A 207 -3.80 23.08 -35.07
N ASP A 208 -4.32 21.86 -34.98
CA ASP A 208 -5.76 21.59 -34.93
C ASP A 208 -6.27 21.62 -33.46
N GLN A 209 -7.57 21.43 -33.25
CA GLN A 209 -8.14 21.22 -31.91
C GLN A 209 -7.57 19.90 -31.32
N TYR A 210 -7.15 19.93 -30.04
CA TYR A 210 -6.58 18.81 -29.28
C TYR A 210 -5.10 18.43 -29.55
N ASN A 211 -4.16 19.38 -29.56
CA ASN A 211 -2.70 19.12 -29.64
C ASN A 211 -2.26 18.23 -30.83
N SER A 212 -3.07 18.13 -31.87
CA SER A 212 -2.75 17.48 -33.12
C SER A 212 -2.28 18.52 -34.13
N TYR A 213 -1.42 18.11 -35.05
CA TYR A 213 -0.94 18.97 -36.12
C TYR A 213 -1.29 18.36 -37.48
N THR A 214 -1.55 19.21 -38.47
CA THR A 214 -1.83 18.79 -39.85
C THR A 214 -0.93 19.49 -40.84
N ALA A 215 -0.57 18.78 -41.90
CA ALA A 215 0.14 19.32 -43.06
C ALA A 215 -0.46 18.75 -44.36
N ASP A 216 -0.54 19.57 -45.39
CA ASP A 216 -0.97 19.15 -46.72
C ASP A 216 0.26 18.96 -47.61
N LEU A 217 0.51 17.72 -48.03
CA LEU A 217 1.63 17.35 -48.88
C LEU A 217 1.15 17.27 -50.34
N THR A 218 1.81 18.04 -51.20
CA THR A 218 1.58 17.97 -52.64
C THR A 218 2.49 16.88 -53.22
N ILE A 219 1.90 15.95 -53.97
CA ILE A 219 2.66 14.99 -54.77
C ILE A 219 2.66 15.49 -56.21
N ASP A 220 3.84 15.67 -56.80
CA ASP A 220 3.92 15.89 -58.23
C ASP A 220 3.66 14.58 -58.99
N ALA A 221 2.41 14.45 -59.44
CA ALA A 221 1.99 13.33 -60.26
C ALA A 221 2.13 13.59 -61.77
N ASN A 222 2.46 14.82 -62.19
CA ASN A 222 2.50 15.24 -63.60
C ASN A 222 1.30 14.71 -64.44
N GLY A 223 0.10 14.69 -63.84
CA GLY A 223 -1.15 14.21 -64.48
C GLY A 223 -1.31 12.69 -64.59
N LYS A 224 -0.39 11.89 -64.03
CA LYS A 224 -0.45 10.42 -64.03
C LYS A 224 -1.28 9.88 -62.86
N THR A 225 -1.88 8.71 -63.04
CA THR A 225 -2.62 7.97 -61.99
C THR A 225 -1.95 6.62 -61.72
N ASP A 226 -1.71 6.29 -60.46
CA ASP A 226 -1.12 5.02 -60.02
C ASP A 226 -1.47 4.79 -58.54
N THR A 227 -1.12 3.61 -58.02
CA THR A 227 -1.21 3.31 -56.59
C THR A 227 0.18 3.15 -56.00
N ILE A 228 0.40 3.73 -54.84
CA ILE A 228 1.68 3.65 -54.13
C ILE A 228 1.62 2.42 -53.21
N ASP A 229 2.62 1.54 -53.33
CA ASP A 229 2.78 0.45 -52.39
C ASP A 229 3.12 1.01 -51.01
N LEU A 230 2.24 0.72 -50.06
CA LEU A 230 2.22 1.35 -48.75
C LEU A 230 3.46 1.05 -47.89
N LEU A 231 3.95 -0.20 -47.96
CA LEU A 231 5.13 -0.62 -47.19
C LEU A 231 6.40 -0.06 -47.84
N ASN A 232 6.48 -0.09 -49.17
CA ASN A 232 7.59 0.53 -49.87
C ASN A 232 7.68 2.04 -49.58
N PHE A 233 6.54 2.72 -49.47
CA PHE A 233 6.50 4.11 -49.03
C PHE A 233 7.06 4.32 -47.62
N ILE A 234 6.63 3.49 -46.65
CA ILE A 234 7.17 3.53 -45.28
C ILE A 234 8.68 3.29 -45.29
N ASP A 235 9.17 2.26 -46.00
CA ASP A 235 10.59 1.91 -46.05
C ASP A 235 11.43 3.07 -46.61
N VAL A 236 10.95 3.69 -47.69
CA VAL A 236 11.60 4.86 -48.29
C VAL A 236 11.66 6.02 -47.31
N ILE A 237 10.56 6.34 -46.60
CA ILE A 237 10.57 7.43 -45.62
C ILE A 237 11.43 7.09 -44.41
N ASN A 238 11.32 5.88 -43.85
CA ASN A 238 12.13 5.43 -42.71
C ASN A 238 13.63 5.55 -43.03
N GLY A 239 14.04 5.22 -44.27
CA GLY A 239 15.40 5.43 -44.75
C GLY A 239 15.86 6.90 -44.79
N GLN A 240 14.94 7.86 -44.74
CA GLN A 240 15.21 9.30 -44.72
C GLN A 240 14.99 9.96 -43.34
N ILE A 241 14.35 9.29 -42.38
CA ILE A 241 13.98 9.86 -41.06
C ILE A 241 15.20 10.42 -40.31
N SER A 242 16.38 9.79 -40.44
CA SER A 242 17.63 10.24 -39.81
C SER A 242 18.03 11.69 -40.17
N LYS A 243 17.50 12.22 -41.27
CA LYS A 243 17.71 13.61 -41.70
C LYS A 243 16.89 14.62 -40.90
N SER A 244 15.84 14.20 -40.19
CA SER A 244 14.84 15.07 -39.54
C SER A 244 15.22 15.58 -38.13
N LYS A 245 16.43 15.24 -37.65
CA LYS A 245 16.84 15.53 -36.27
C LYS A 245 17.16 17.01 -36.07
N THR A 246 16.44 17.62 -35.15
CA THR A 246 16.66 18.98 -34.66
C THR A 246 17.13 18.96 -33.20
N GLU A 247 17.30 20.14 -32.61
CA GLU A 247 17.67 20.28 -31.19
C GLU A 247 16.54 19.86 -30.21
N TYR A 248 15.28 19.82 -30.68
CA TYR A 248 14.09 19.52 -29.85
C TYR A 248 13.29 18.31 -30.31
N LEU A 249 13.39 17.92 -31.58
CA LEU A 249 12.54 16.89 -32.19
C LEU A 249 13.32 16.02 -33.17
N GLU A 250 12.92 14.75 -33.21
CA GLU A 250 13.34 13.77 -34.21
C GLU A 250 12.11 12.98 -34.65
N ILE A 251 11.92 12.75 -35.94
CA ILE A 251 10.85 11.86 -36.40
C ILE A 251 11.17 10.45 -35.89
N SER A 252 10.22 9.81 -35.23
CA SER A 252 10.41 8.48 -34.64
C SER A 252 9.95 7.37 -35.57
N TYR A 253 8.74 7.50 -36.13
CA TYR A 253 8.21 6.57 -37.13
C TYR A 253 7.06 7.22 -37.92
N VAL A 254 6.69 6.56 -39.01
CA VAL A 254 5.50 6.89 -39.81
C VAL A 254 4.47 5.76 -39.72
N SER A 255 3.21 6.12 -39.51
CA SER A 255 2.06 5.19 -39.52
C SER A 255 0.96 5.69 -40.45
N ILE A 256 -0.03 4.86 -40.79
CA ILE A 256 -1.03 5.20 -41.81
C ILE A 256 -2.39 5.44 -41.18
N SER A 257 -3.10 6.43 -41.74
CA SER A 257 -4.35 6.97 -41.21
C SER A 257 -5.56 6.57 -42.05
N SER A 258 -5.46 6.65 -43.38
CA SER A 258 -6.53 6.36 -44.36
C SER A 258 -5.96 6.25 -45.79
N GLU A 259 -6.81 5.98 -46.79
CA GLU A 259 -6.41 5.82 -48.21
C GLU A 259 -5.49 6.94 -48.74
N ASN A 260 -5.68 8.17 -48.24
CA ASN A 260 -4.97 9.37 -48.71
C ASN A 260 -4.28 10.15 -47.57
N SER A 261 -3.96 9.50 -46.45
CA SER A 261 -3.24 10.16 -45.37
C SER A 261 -2.38 9.25 -44.51
N PHE A 262 -1.29 9.79 -43.99
CA PHE A 262 -0.40 9.12 -43.04
C PHE A 262 -0.09 10.03 -41.84
N TYR A 263 0.55 9.48 -40.83
CA TYR A 263 0.89 10.08 -39.56
C TYR A 263 2.40 10.04 -39.36
N ILE A 264 3.00 11.18 -39.02
CA ILE A 264 4.39 11.26 -38.59
C ILE A 264 4.40 11.43 -37.07
N SER A 265 5.10 10.54 -36.38
CA SER A 265 5.32 10.61 -34.94
C SER A 265 6.69 11.24 -34.66
N PHE A 266 6.78 12.02 -33.59
CA PHE A 266 8.02 12.66 -33.16
C PHE A 266 8.42 12.18 -31.78
N ASN A 267 9.73 12.13 -31.54
CA ASN A 267 10.31 12.05 -30.20
C ASN A 267 10.77 13.45 -29.80
N GLU A 268 10.48 13.86 -28.57
CA GLU A 268 11.08 15.06 -28.00
C GLU A 268 12.50 14.74 -27.50
N VAL A 269 13.45 15.53 -27.95
CA VAL A 269 14.87 15.41 -27.62
C VAL A 269 15.19 16.46 -26.55
N SER A 270 15.46 16.02 -25.33
CA SER A 270 15.97 16.88 -24.25
C SER A 270 17.28 16.33 -23.72
N ALA A 271 18.12 17.20 -23.14
CA ALA A 271 19.48 16.95 -22.64
C ALA A 271 19.60 15.83 -21.59
N ASN A 272 19.40 14.57 -22.03
CA ASN A 272 19.43 13.28 -21.32
C ASN A 272 18.08 12.59 -21.05
N LYS A 273 17.00 12.94 -21.76
CA LYS A 273 15.80 12.08 -21.82
C LYS A 273 15.09 12.21 -23.17
N VAL A 274 14.77 11.06 -23.78
CA VAL A 274 13.73 10.96 -24.81
C VAL A 274 12.40 11.03 -24.08
N ILE A 275 11.68 12.14 -24.22
CA ILE A 275 10.29 12.23 -23.76
C ILE A 275 9.46 11.82 -24.98
N ASN A 276 8.73 10.71 -24.86
CA ASN A 276 7.80 10.28 -25.89
C ASN A 276 6.59 11.22 -25.89
N GLY A 277 6.75 12.38 -26.52
CA GLY A 277 5.63 13.24 -26.88
C GLY A 277 4.89 12.61 -28.04
N ASN A 278 3.70 12.06 -27.80
CA ASN A 278 2.81 11.52 -28.86
C ASN A 278 2.19 12.66 -29.68
N VAL A 279 3.02 13.49 -30.33
CA VAL A 279 2.54 14.43 -31.31
C VAL A 279 2.49 13.73 -32.66
N VAL A 280 1.27 13.58 -33.15
CA VAL A 280 0.94 12.91 -34.39
C VAL A 280 0.61 13.99 -35.42
N LEU A 281 1.47 14.13 -36.44
CA LEU A 281 1.20 15.00 -37.59
C LEU A 281 0.46 14.19 -38.65
N LYS A 282 -0.79 14.56 -38.97
CA LYS A 282 -1.49 14.00 -40.12
C LYS A 282 -1.08 14.70 -41.41
N VAL A 283 -0.54 13.94 -42.35
CA VAL A 283 -0.21 14.40 -43.70
C VAL A 283 -1.27 13.91 -44.68
N LYS A 284 -1.91 14.83 -45.42
CA LYS A 284 -2.90 14.51 -46.45
C LYS A 284 -2.32 14.74 -47.84
N PHE A 285 -2.68 13.88 -48.79
CA PHE A 285 -2.35 14.09 -50.20
C PHE A 285 -3.50 14.79 -50.93
N ASN A 286 -3.15 15.72 -51.82
CA ASN A 286 -4.08 16.29 -52.78
C ASN A 286 -3.76 15.72 -54.19
N GLY A 287 -4.60 14.82 -54.73
CA GLY A 287 -4.44 14.22 -56.06
C GLY A 287 -5.19 12.90 -56.27
N ASN A 288 -5.08 12.29 -57.47
CA ASN A 288 -5.67 10.98 -57.84
C ASN A 288 -4.76 9.79 -57.49
N LEU A 289 -3.98 9.88 -56.41
CA LEU A 289 -3.08 8.81 -55.95
C LEU A 289 -3.65 8.22 -54.66
N SER A 290 -3.67 6.90 -54.54
CA SER A 290 -4.07 6.20 -53.33
C SER A 290 -3.02 5.18 -52.90
N PHE A 291 -3.00 4.85 -51.61
CA PHE A 291 -2.21 3.74 -51.12
C PHE A 291 -2.91 2.40 -51.38
N ALA A 292 -2.15 1.43 -51.87
CA ALA A 292 -2.61 0.04 -51.94
C ALA A 292 -1.94 -0.78 -50.84
N LYS A 293 -2.76 -1.45 -50.01
CA LYS A 293 -2.30 -2.50 -49.10
C LYS A 293 -1.82 -3.72 -49.88
N ARG A 294 -0.92 -4.51 -49.28
CA ARG A 294 -0.55 -5.85 -49.80
C ARG A 294 -1.47 -6.91 -49.22
N ASP A 295 -1.62 -8.02 -49.90
CA ASP A 295 -2.24 -9.20 -49.30
C ASP A 295 -1.25 -9.81 -48.31
N LEU A 296 -1.69 -9.97 -47.05
CA LEU A 296 -0.85 -10.54 -46.00
C LEU A 296 -0.57 -12.01 -46.32
N ASN A 297 0.70 -12.41 -46.37
CA ASN A 297 1.04 -13.82 -46.43
C ASN A 297 1.39 -14.32 -45.02
N VAL A 298 0.63 -15.30 -44.53
CA VAL A 298 0.86 -15.98 -43.27
C VAL A 298 0.69 -17.47 -43.48
N THR A 299 1.66 -18.25 -43.01
CA THR A 299 1.65 -19.71 -42.97
C THR A 299 2.17 -20.18 -41.61
N ILE A 300 1.40 -21.03 -40.92
CA ILE A 300 1.80 -21.66 -39.66
C ILE A 300 2.35 -23.05 -39.98
N THR A 301 3.58 -23.35 -39.55
CA THR A 301 4.31 -24.57 -39.96
C THR A 301 4.63 -25.52 -38.82
N SER A 302 4.30 -25.17 -37.59
CA SER A 302 4.40 -26.09 -36.46
C SER A 302 3.13 -26.10 -35.61
N THR A 303 3.01 -27.14 -34.80
CA THR A 303 1.88 -27.39 -33.91
C THR A 303 2.34 -27.11 -32.48
N PRO A 304 1.81 -26.08 -31.81
CA PRO A 304 2.08 -25.87 -30.40
C PRO A 304 1.49 -27.02 -29.56
N GLU A 305 2.25 -27.43 -28.54
CA GLU A 305 1.82 -28.41 -27.54
C GLU A 305 1.89 -27.79 -26.15
N ILE A 306 0.78 -27.86 -25.42
CA ILE A 306 0.67 -27.45 -24.02
C ILE A 306 0.46 -28.69 -23.16
N VAL A 307 1.29 -28.84 -22.13
CA VAL A 307 1.13 -29.87 -21.09
C VAL A 307 0.39 -29.27 -19.92
N THR A 308 -0.76 -29.84 -19.58
CA THR A 308 -1.60 -29.34 -18.48
C THR A 308 -1.03 -29.73 -17.12
N ASP A 309 -1.38 -28.97 -16.09
CA ASP A 309 -1.11 -29.34 -14.71
C ASP A 309 -2.32 -29.05 -13.82
N ASN A 310 -2.28 -29.55 -12.59
CA ASN A 310 -3.30 -29.31 -11.57
C ASN A 310 -3.15 -27.93 -10.89
N SER A 311 -2.19 -27.09 -11.29
CA SER A 311 -1.97 -25.77 -10.69
C SER A 311 -2.97 -24.73 -11.19
N GLY A 312 -3.49 -24.91 -12.42
CA GLY A 312 -4.37 -23.94 -13.06
C GLY A 312 -3.68 -22.62 -13.40
N GLN A 313 -2.36 -22.65 -13.61
CA GLN A 313 -1.59 -21.51 -14.11
C GLN A 313 -1.69 -21.40 -15.63
N TYR A 314 -1.47 -20.18 -16.15
CA TYR A 314 -1.33 -19.96 -17.58
C TYR A 314 -0.18 -20.80 -18.13
N LYS A 315 -0.36 -21.36 -19.33
CA LYS A 315 0.72 -22.03 -20.05
C LYS A 315 0.84 -21.44 -21.43
N GLU A 316 2.08 -21.37 -21.90
CA GLU A 316 2.40 -20.95 -23.24
C GLU A 316 3.09 -22.06 -24.03
N SER A 317 2.96 -22.00 -25.35
CA SER A 317 3.66 -22.87 -26.27
C SER A 317 4.02 -22.09 -27.53
N GLU A 318 5.14 -22.45 -28.12
CA GLU A 318 5.69 -21.77 -29.29
C GLU A 318 5.28 -22.45 -30.59
N PHE A 319 5.10 -21.66 -31.64
CA PHE A 319 4.85 -22.15 -32.99
C PHE A 319 5.49 -21.28 -34.06
N ASN A 320 5.84 -21.89 -35.19
CA ASN A 320 6.57 -21.25 -36.27
C ASN A 320 5.60 -20.57 -37.23
N VAL A 321 5.89 -19.32 -37.56
CA VAL A 321 5.11 -18.52 -38.50
C VAL A 321 6.01 -17.99 -39.61
N SER A 322 5.67 -18.31 -40.85
CA SER A 322 6.22 -17.65 -42.03
C SER A 322 5.28 -16.52 -42.45
N THR A 323 5.79 -15.30 -42.47
CA THR A 323 5.06 -14.12 -42.95
C THR A 323 6.00 -13.11 -43.60
N ASP A 324 5.46 -12.29 -44.49
CA ASP A 324 6.16 -11.16 -45.09
C ASP A 324 6.05 -9.87 -44.27
N ALA A 325 5.19 -9.82 -43.25
CA ALA A 325 5.03 -8.68 -42.35
C ALA A 325 6.06 -8.66 -41.22
N GLU A 326 6.39 -7.47 -40.70
CA GLU A 326 7.30 -7.32 -39.55
C GLU A 326 6.66 -7.68 -38.20
N ASN A 327 5.36 -7.46 -38.08
CA ASN A 327 4.57 -7.79 -36.92
C ASN A 327 3.16 -8.15 -37.37
N ILE A 328 2.55 -9.15 -36.73
CA ILE A 328 1.19 -9.61 -37.01
C ILE A 328 0.47 -9.81 -35.68
N SER A 329 -0.80 -9.43 -35.64
CA SER A 329 -1.70 -9.76 -34.54
C SER A 329 -2.65 -10.87 -34.95
N PHE A 330 -2.94 -11.79 -34.04
CA PHE A 330 -3.90 -12.86 -34.25
C PHE A 330 -5.13 -12.66 -33.37
N GLN A 331 -6.30 -12.79 -33.97
CA GLN A 331 -7.56 -12.88 -33.24
C GLN A 331 -8.22 -14.23 -33.56
N SER A 332 -8.46 -15.05 -32.54
CA SER A 332 -9.18 -16.31 -32.73
C SER A 332 -10.63 -16.01 -33.12
N THR A 333 -11.08 -16.54 -34.25
CA THR A 333 -12.46 -16.43 -34.72
C THR A 333 -13.24 -17.72 -34.52
N SER A 334 -12.55 -18.85 -34.44
CA SER A 334 -13.16 -20.15 -34.18
C SER A 334 -12.17 -21.09 -33.50
N ILE A 335 -12.65 -21.87 -32.53
CA ILE A 335 -11.90 -22.93 -31.86
C ILE A 335 -12.77 -24.20 -31.89
N VAL A 336 -12.28 -25.26 -32.54
CA VAL A 336 -13.03 -26.50 -32.71
C VAL A 336 -12.19 -27.67 -32.21
N GLU A 337 -12.67 -28.36 -31.20
CA GLU A 337 -12.06 -29.61 -30.75
C GLU A 337 -12.22 -30.71 -31.82
N LYS A 338 -11.15 -31.44 -32.10
CA LYS A 338 -11.10 -32.55 -33.07
C LYS A 338 -11.16 -33.93 -32.42
N THR A 339 -10.75 -34.04 -31.16
CA THR A 339 -10.61 -35.30 -30.42
C THR A 339 -11.85 -35.70 -29.61
N SER A 340 -12.86 -34.83 -29.49
CA SER A 340 -14.12 -35.08 -28.76
C SER A 340 -13.94 -35.52 -27.29
N THR A 341 -12.94 -34.98 -26.61
CA THR A 341 -12.68 -35.18 -25.17
C THR A 341 -13.65 -34.39 -24.28
N GLY A 342 -14.33 -33.38 -24.83
CA GLY A 342 -15.30 -32.56 -24.10
C GLY A 342 -14.71 -31.30 -23.46
N ILE A 343 -13.43 -31.02 -23.72
CA ILE A 343 -12.75 -29.82 -23.27
C ILE A 343 -13.19 -28.64 -24.13
N THR A 344 -13.56 -27.54 -23.47
CA THR A 344 -13.87 -26.27 -24.14
C THR A 344 -12.80 -25.25 -23.79
N ILE A 345 -12.27 -24.55 -24.80
CA ILE A 345 -11.35 -23.42 -24.64
C ILE A 345 -12.14 -22.14 -24.89
N ASN A 346 -12.17 -21.25 -23.91
CA ASN A 346 -12.91 -20.00 -24.03
C ASN A 346 -12.01 -18.82 -24.36
N ASN A 347 -10.77 -18.84 -23.85
CA ASN A 347 -9.86 -17.70 -23.97
C ASN A 347 -8.48 -18.18 -24.37
N LEU A 348 -8.03 -17.71 -25.52
CA LEU A 348 -6.73 -18.02 -26.09
C LEU A 348 -6.12 -16.76 -26.67
N TYR A 349 -4.85 -16.55 -26.37
CA TYR A 349 -4.10 -15.41 -26.91
C TYR A 349 -2.96 -15.95 -27.76
N ALA A 350 -2.72 -15.31 -28.90
CA ALA A 350 -1.57 -15.59 -29.73
C ALA A 350 -0.81 -14.28 -29.99
N SER A 351 0.51 -14.34 -29.89
CA SER A 351 1.39 -13.20 -30.08
C SER A 351 2.55 -13.57 -30.99
N TYR A 352 3.07 -12.62 -31.74
CA TYR A 352 4.18 -12.83 -32.67
C TYR A 352 5.11 -11.63 -32.69
N ARG A 353 6.41 -11.88 -32.82
CA ARG A 353 7.44 -10.89 -33.15
C ARG A 353 8.44 -11.51 -34.13
N LYS A 354 8.78 -10.79 -35.19
CA LYS A 354 9.60 -11.33 -36.30
C LYS A 354 11.04 -11.63 -35.94
N GLU A 355 11.59 -11.04 -34.88
CA GLU A 355 13.01 -11.21 -34.49
C GLU A 355 13.42 -12.69 -34.37
N ASP A 356 12.49 -13.56 -33.94
CA ASP A 356 12.77 -15.00 -33.79
C ASP A 356 12.02 -15.88 -34.81
N GLY A 357 11.09 -15.33 -35.60
CA GLY A 357 10.20 -16.12 -36.48
C GLY A 357 9.26 -17.08 -35.73
N VAL A 358 9.22 -16.96 -34.41
CA VAL A 358 8.42 -17.78 -33.49
C VAL A 358 7.28 -16.93 -32.92
N ALA A 359 6.07 -17.49 -32.96
CA ALA A 359 4.89 -16.98 -32.27
C ALA A 359 4.65 -17.80 -31.00
N SER A 360 3.99 -17.20 -30.01
CA SER A 360 3.54 -17.92 -28.82
C SER A 360 2.02 -17.94 -28.74
N ILE A 361 1.49 -19.03 -28.22
CA ILE A 361 0.10 -19.19 -27.86
C ILE A 361 0.01 -19.37 -26.35
N THR A 362 -0.88 -18.63 -25.70
CA THR A 362 -1.11 -18.70 -24.26
C THR A 362 -2.53 -19.16 -23.99
N LEU A 363 -2.67 -20.20 -23.19
CA LEU A 363 -3.96 -20.70 -22.71
C LEU A 363 -4.20 -20.26 -21.27
N GLN A 364 -5.44 -19.89 -20.96
CA GLN A 364 -5.82 -19.47 -19.61
C GLN A 364 -5.77 -20.61 -18.61
N GLY A 365 -5.39 -20.27 -17.37
CA GLY A 365 -5.24 -21.23 -16.28
C GLY A 365 -6.47 -22.08 -15.96
N ASN A 366 -7.68 -21.52 -16.08
CA ASN A 366 -8.92 -22.28 -15.87
C ASN A 366 -9.15 -23.33 -16.96
N ASP A 367 -8.83 -23.01 -18.22
CA ASP A 367 -8.93 -23.95 -19.34
C ASP A 367 -7.85 -25.06 -19.20
N ILE A 368 -6.66 -24.72 -18.68
CA ILE A 368 -5.61 -25.69 -18.31
C ILE A 368 -6.11 -26.64 -17.22
N LEU A 369 -6.68 -26.11 -16.13
CA LEU A 369 -7.18 -26.91 -15.03
C LEU A 369 -8.36 -27.80 -15.46
N ASN A 370 -9.25 -27.28 -16.29
CA ASN A 370 -10.36 -28.04 -16.86
C ASN A 370 -9.85 -29.19 -17.74
N ALA A 371 -8.91 -28.89 -18.64
CA ALA A 371 -8.29 -29.89 -19.49
C ALA A 371 -7.55 -30.97 -18.66
N HIS A 372 -6.83 -30.57 -17.61
CA HIS A 372 -6.13 -31.49 -16.71
C HIS A 372 -7.07 -32.44 -15.96
N LYS A 373 -8.23 -31.94 -15.53
CA LYS A 373 -9.26 -32.73 -14.82
C LYS A 373 -10.08 -33.62 -15.76
N THR A 374 -10.18 -33.25 -17.03
CA THR A 374 -11.01 -33.95 -18.03
C THR A 374 -10.25 -35.05 -18.75
N LEU A 375 -8.99 -34.79 -19.14
CA LEU A 375 -8.15 -35.77 -19.82
C LEU A 375 -7.76 -36.92 -18.88
N LYS A 376 -7.66 -38.13 -19.40
CA LYS A 376 -7.02 -39.26 -18.71
C LYS A 376 -5.51 -39.25 -18.96
N SER A 377 -4.77 -39.99 -18.13
CA SER A 377 -3.32 -40.12 -18.31
C SER A 377 -3.01 -40.70 -19.69
N GLY A 378 -2.13 -40.04 -20.42
CA GLY A 378 -1.78 -40.38 -21.81
C GLY A 378 -2.74 -39.86 -22.88
N GLU A 379 -3.88 -39.26 -22.52
CA GLU A 379 -4.78 -38.63 -23.50
C GLU A 379 -4.26 -37.25 -23.94
N THR A 380 -4.56 -36.92 -25.20
CA THR A 380 -4.27 -35.63 -25.83
C THR A 380 -5.54 -35.12 -26.50
N ALA A 381 -5.90 -33.87 -26.23
CA ALA A 381 -6.92 -33.17 -26.98
C ALA A 381 -6.27 -32.33 -28.10
N GLU A 382 -6.89 -32.32 -29.29
CA GLU A 382 -6.44 -31.52 -30.42
C GLU A 382 -7.52 -30.51 -30.81
N PHE A 383 -7.12 -29.26 -31.04
CA PHE A 383 -8.00 -28.16 -31.41
C PHE A 383 -7.55 -27.56 -32.73
N GLU A 384 -8.47 -27.40 -33.68
CA GLU A 384 -8.25 -26.53 -34.84
C GLU A 384 -8.69 -25.12 -34.46
N ILE A 385 -7.73 -24.21 -34.46
CA ILE A 385 -7.95 -22.79 -34.20
C ILE A 385 -7.88 -22.07 -35.53
N THR A 386 -8.90 -21.26 -35.80
CA THR A 386 -8.93 -20.35 -36.94
C THR A 386 -8.71 -18.93 -36.43
N PHE A 387 -7.75 -18.23 -37.04
CA PHE A 387 -7.44 -16.85 -36.73
C PHE A 387 -7.78 -15.93 -37.91
N THR A 388 -8.11 -14.69 -37.57
CA THR A 388 -7.86 -13.55 -38.46
C THR A 388 -6.50 -12.96 -38.10
N ALA A 389 -5.59 -12.94 -39.07
CA ALA A 389 -4.29 -12.31 -38.93
C ALA A 389 -4.33 -10.90 -39.53
N SER A 390 -3.86 -9.92 -38.76
CA SER A 390 -3.83 -8.51 -39.15
C SER A 390 -2.42 -7.96 -39.05
N ALA A 391 -2.03 -7.15 -40.01
CA ALA A 391 -0.74 -6.47 -40.04
C ALA A 391 -0.89 -5.07 -40.64
N THR A 392 -0.20 -4.10 -40.05
CA THR A 392 -0.21 -2.72 -40.55
C THR A 392 0.34 -2.67 -41.98
N GLY A 393 -0.39 -2.02 -42.89
CA GLY A 393 -0.01 -1.94 -44.31
C GLY A 393 -0.52 -3.10 -45.17
N TYR A 394 -1.20 -4.09 -44.58
CA TYR A 394 -1.76 -5.24 -45.26
C TYR A 394 -3.30 -5.31 -45.17
N ASN A 395 -3.88 -6.08 -46.08
CA ASN A 395 -5.24 -6.60 -45.96
C ASN A 395 -5.25 -7.72 -44.91
N ASP A 396 -6.29 -7.76 -44.07
CA ASP A 396 -6.45 -8.83 -43.09
C ASP A 396 -6.57 -10.18 -43.81
N LYS A 397 -5.87 -11.19 -43.30
CA LYS A 397 -6.01 -12.56 -43.78
C LYS A 397 -6.89 -13.33 -42.81
N THR A 398 -8.11 -13.61 -43.23
CA THR A 398 -8.99 -14.53 -42.52
C THR A 398 -8.54 -15.98 -42.74
N ASP A 399 -9.02 -16.89 -41.90
CA ASP A 399 -8.87 -18.33 -42.08
C ASP A 399 -7.45 -18.89 -41.95
N VAL A 400 -6.60 -18.22 -41.16
CA VAL A 400 -5.29 -18.77 -40.79
C VAL A 400 -5.51 -19.89 -39.78
N LYS A 401 -5.24 -21.13 -40.18
CA LYS A 401 -5.49 -22.32 -39.37
C LYS A 401 -4.25 -22.82 -38.64
N MET A 402 -4.46 -23.34 -37.44
CA MET A 402 -3.45 -23.98 -36.62
C MET A 402 -4.06 -25.10 -35.80
N THR A 403 -3.28 -26.15 -35.55
CA THR A 403 -3.64 -27.18 -34.58
C THR A 403 -2.96 -26.87 -33.25
N LEU A 404 -3.70 -26.84 -32.13
CA LEU A 404 -3.15 -26.84 -30.76
C LEU A 404 -3.33 -28.22 -30.16
N LYS A 405 -2.26 -28.76 -29.55
CA LYS A 405 -2.31 -30.00 -28.77
C LYS A 405 -2.29 -29.70 -27.29
N ILE A 406 -3.20 -30.32 -26.53
CA ILE A 406 -3.25 -30.25 -25.07
C ILE A 406 -3.13 -31.66 -24.52
N LYS A 407 -2.06 -31.94 -23.79
CA LYS A 407 -1.80 -33.25 -23.17
C LYS A 407 -2.01 -33.19 -21.67
N LYS A 408 -2.50 -34.27 -21.05
CA LYS A 408 -2.45 -34.39 -19.58
C LYS A 408 -1.00 -34.46 -19.11
N GLY A 409 -0.55 -33.50 -18.31
CA GLY A 409 0.69 -33.61 -17.53
C GLY A 409 0.48 -34.43 -16.27
N ASP A 410 1.59 -34.79 -15.63
CA ASP A 410 1.57 -35.50 -14.36
C ASP A 410 0.95 -34.60 -13.26
N ASP A 411 0.21 -35.22 -12.35
CA ASP A 411 -0.32 -34.50 -11.19
C ASP A 411 0.86 -34.06 -10.32
N LEU A 412 1.02 -32.75 -10.09
CA LEU A 412 2.08 -32.27 -9.22
C LEU A 412 1.82 -32.72 -7.78
N PRO A 413 2.85 -33.15 -7.03
CA PRO A 413 2.69 -33.51 -5.63
C PRO A 413 2.17 -32.32 -4.82
N SER A 414 1.21 -32.59 -3.94
CA SER A 414 0.63 -31.56 -3.08
C SER A 414 1.44 -31.37 -1.80
N VAL A 415 1.68 -30.12 -1.42
CA VAL A 415 2.14 -29.74 -0.08
C VAL A 415 0.93 -29.79 0.86
N THR A 416 0.97 -30.72 1.80
CA THR A 416 -0.07 -30.91 2.80
C THR A 416 0.08 -29.95 3.99
N VAL A 417 -0.92 -29.87 4.87
CA VAL A 417 -0.79 -29.13 6.15
C VAL A 417 0.34 -29.71 7.00
N GLU A 418 0.55 -31.03 6.96
CA GLU A 418 1.65 -31.70 7.66
C GLU A 418 3.02 -31.29 7.09
N ASP A 419 3.18 -31.31 5.75
CA ASP A 419 4.40 -30.83 5.09
C ASP A 419 4.71 -29.37 5.46
N PHE A 420 3.67 -28.53 5.45
CA PHE A 420 3.81 -27.12 5.76
C PHE A 420 4.20 -26.90 7.23
N ASN A 421 3.55 -27.59 8.17
CA ASN A 421 3.90 -27.52 9.59
C ASN A 421 5.30 -28.09 9.88
N ALA A 422 5.72 -29.14 9.17
CA ALA A 422 7.08 -29.66 9.25
C ALA A 422 8.10 -28.61 8.76
N TRP A 423 7.78 -27.90 7.67
CA TRP A 423 8.60 -26.79 7.18
C TRP A 423 8.63 -25.60 8.15
N LEU A 424 7.48 -25.20 8.72
CA LEU A 424 7.41 -24.18 9.78
C LEU A 424 8.26 -24.55 11.00
N ASN A 425 8.31 -25.85 11.35
CA ASN A 425 9.17 -26.34 12.43
C ASN A 425 10.67 -26.20 12.12
N THR A 426 11.08 -25.95 10.88
CA THR A 426 12.49 -25.65 10.55
C THR A 426 12.87 -24.18 10.74
N ILE A 427 11.89 -23.27 10.95
CA ILE A 427 12.16 -21.85 11.18
C ILE A 427 12.77 -21.65 12.56
N GLU A 428 14.07 -21.39 12.61
CA GLU A 428 14.81 -21.15 13.86
C GLU A 428 15.10 -19.66 14.02
N VAL A 429 14.40 -19.00 14.96
CA VAL A 429 14.57 -17.57 15.25
C VAL A 429 15.37 -17.42 16.55
N SER A 430 16.57 -16.86 16.45
CA SER A 430 17.44 -16.66 17.61
C SER A 430 16.80 -15.74 18.65
N GLY A 431 16.83 -16.15 19.92
CA GLY A 431 16.24 -15.38 21.02
C GLY A 431 14.74 -15.61 21.25
N PHE A 432 14.16 -16.64 20.63
CA PHE A 432 12.75 -17.01 20.80
C PHE A 432 12.59 -18.50 21.06
N THR A 433 11.60 -18.86 21.88
CA THR A 433 11.01 -20.20 21.86
C THR A 433 9.88 -20.24 20.83
N LYS A 434 9.70 -21.36 20.14
CA LYS A 434 8.78 -21.50 19.02
C LYS A 434 7.70 -22.52 19.33
N GLN A 435 6.47 -22.21 18.93
CA GLN A 435 5.35 -23.13 18.85
C GLN A 435 4.74 -23.06 17.45
N VAL A 436 4.58 -24.20 16.78
CA VAL A 436 3.90 -24.28 15.48
C VAL A 436 2.44 -24.67 15.72
N GLY A 437 1.53 -23.84 15.24
CA GLY A 437 0.09 -24.11 15.16
C GLY A 437 -0.31 -24.62 13.78
N SER A 438 -1.61 -24.71 13.50
CA SER A 438 -2.08 -25.10 12.16
C SER A 438 -1.76 -24.00 11.13
N ALA A 439 -0.72 -24.21 10.31
CA ALA A 439 -0.21 -23.26 9.34
C ALA A 439 0.12 -21.86 9.91
N ALA A 440 0.59 -21.80 11.16
CA ALA A 440 0.99 -20.55 11.82
C ALA A 440 2.14 -20.81 12.81
N ILE A 441 2.89 -19.77 13.14
CA ILE A 441 3.97 -19.83 14.15
C ILE A 441 3.71 -18.83 15.26
N THR A 442 3.91 -19.24 16.50
CA THR A 442 4.06 -18.35 17.65
C THR A 442 5.51 -18.38 18.14
N LEU A 443 6.13 -17.21 18.24
CA LEU A 443 7.47 -17.00 18.77
C LEU A 443 7.37 -16.27 20.10
N THR A 444 7.78 -16.88 21.20
CA THR A 444 7.81 -16.24 22.52
C THR A 444 9.24 -15.81 22.81
N ALA A 445 9.47 -14.51 23.02
CA ALA A 445 10.82 -13.98 23.23
C ALA A 445 11.45 -14.61 24.48
N SER A 446 12.74 -14.95 24.44
CA SER A 446 13.46 -15.49 25.61
C SER A 446 14.01 -14.39 26.52
N SER A 447 13.99 -13.14 26.05
CA SER A 447 14.40 -11.91 26.74
C SER A 447 13.63 -10.70 26.18
N GLY A 448 13.60 -9.57 26.89
CA GLY A 448 13.03 -8.32 26.35
C GLY A 448 13.64 -7.98 24.99
N THR A 449 12.80 -7.92 23.95
CA THR A 449 13.22 -7.75 22.55
C THR A 449 12.44 -6.60 21.92
N THR A 450 13.13 -5.68 21.24
CA THR A 450 12.46 -4.58 20.53
C THR A 450 11.75 -5.08 19.26
N PRO A 451 10.69 -4.42 18.76
CA PRO A 451 10.05 -4.77 17.50
C PRO A 451 11.04 -4.93 16.34
N ASP A 452 12.02 -4.03 16.22
CA ASP A 452 13.02 -4.07 15.15
C ASP A 452 13.98 -5.26 15.29
N THR A 453 14.41 -5.56 16.52
CA THR A 453 15.24 -6.74 16.76
C THR A 453 14.46 -8.03 16.45
N ALA A 454 13.19 -8.12 16.86
CA ALA A 454 12.34 -9.28 16.56
C ALA A 454 12.15 -9.45 15.05
N LEU A 455 11.79 -8.37 14.35
CA LEU A 455 11.55 -8.39 12.91
C LEU A 455 12.82 -8.75 12.13
N ASN A 456 13.98 -8.20 12.52
CA ASN A 456 15.26 -8.55 11.91
C ASN A 456 15.66 -10.01 12.16
N SER A 457 15.49 -10.51 13.39
CA SER A 457 15.74 -11.92 13.69
C SER A 457 14.85 -12.86 12.87
N ILE A 458 13.57 -12.50 12.68
CA ILE A 458 12.64 -13.25 11.83
C ILE A 458 13.10 -13.22 10.37
N ARG A 459 13.45 -12.04 9.82
CA ARG A 459 13.98 -11.93 8.45
C ARG A 459 15.21 -12.83 8.24
N GLU A 460 16.16 -12.80 9.16
CA GLU A 460 17.37 -13.61 9.07
C GLU A 460 17.10 -15.11 9.20
N ALA A 461 16.07 -15.52 9.96
CA ALA A 461 15.63 -16.90 10.02
C ALA A 461 14.98 -17.34 8.69
N LEU A 462 14.08 -16.53 8.13
CA LEU A 462 13.38 -16.84 6.88
C LEU A 462 14.33 -16.94 5.68
N LYS A 463 15.38 -16.12 5.62
CA LYS A 463 16.42 -16.18 4.57
C LYS A 463 17.19 -17.50 4.53
N LYS A 464 17.24 -18.22 5.66
CA LYS A 464 17.99 -19.49 5.79
C LYS A 464 17.17 -20.72 5.41
N LEU A 465 15.88 -20.56 5.13
CA LEU A 465 14.99 -21.68 4.84
C LEU A 465 15.28 -22.30 3.48
N SER A 466 15.07 -23.62 3.41
CA SER A 466 15.03 -24.33 2.14
C SER A 466 13.86 -23.84 1.30
N LYS A 467 14.11 -23.60 0.01
CA LYS A 467 13.14 -23.18 -1.00
C LYS A 467 12.62 -24.36 -1.83
N ASP A 468 12.69 -25.58 -1.30
CA ASP A 468 12.43 -26.84 -2.04
C ASP A 468 10.94 -27.06 -2.38
N LYS A 469 10.05 -27.06 -1.38
CA LYS A 469 8.58 -27.19 -1.59
C LYS A 469 7.83 -25.87 -1.45
N ILE A 470 8.30 -25.02 -0.54
CA ILE A 470 7.69 -23.76 -0.14
C ILE A 470 8.75 -22.69 -0.30
N VAL A 471 8.37 -21.57 -0.91
CA VAL A 471 9.26 -20.46 -1.26
C VAL A 471 8.77 -19.21 -0.57
N ILE A 472 9.72 -18.46 0.01
CA ILE A 472 9.53 -17.05 0.34
C ILE A 472 10.55 -16.29 -0.49
N ASP A 473 10.09 -15.37 -1.33
CA ASP A 473 10.98 -14.54 -2.13
C ASP A 473 11.63 -13.43 -1.28
N ASP A 474 12.78 -12.93 -1.73
CA ASP A 474 13.57 -11.98 -0.95
C ASP A 474 12.87 -10.61 -0.79
N TYR A 475 12.01 -10.23 -1.74
CA TYR A 475 11.19 -9.02 -1.64
C TYR A 475 10.14 -9.16 -0.53
N SER A 476 9.44 -10.30 -0.47
CA SER A 476 8.50 -10.65 0.57
C SER A 476 9.16 -10.64 1.95
N ILE A 477 10.39 -11.18 2.09
CA ILE A 477 11.15 -11.11 3.35
C ILE A 477 11.54 -9.67 3.73
N ASN A 478 12.06 -8.89 2.77
CA ASN A 478 12.52 -7.53 3.03
C ASN A 478 11.35 -6.57 3.31
N SER A 479 10.18 -6.85 2.76
CA SER A 479 8.95 -6.07 2.95
C SER A 479 8.15 -6.42 4.20
N LEU A 480 8.56 -7.45 4.97
CA LEU A 480 7.88 -7.81 6.21
C LEU A 480 7.74 -6.60 7.12
N GLU A 481 6.51 -6.35 7.55
CA GLU A 481 6.14 -5.33 8.52
C GLU A 481 5.09 -5.87 9.50
N TRP A 482 4.92 -5.18 10.62
CA TRP A 482 3.87 -5.50 11.60
C TRP A 482 2.50 -5.22 11.01
N ASP A 483 1.52 -6.07 11.32
CA ASP A 483 0.13 -5.86 10.94
C ASP A 483 -0.37 -4.53 11.56
N ARG A 484 -0.75 -3.58 10.70
CA ARG A 484 -1.15 -2.23 11.12
C ARG A 484 -2.43 -2.22 11.95
N THR A 485 -3.23 -3.28 11.88
CA THR A 485 -4.48 -3.40 12.64
C THR A 485 -4.25 -3.97 14.04
N GLN A 486 -3.11 -4.64 14.28
CA GLN A 486 -2.76 -5.25 15.55
C GLN A 486 -1.31 -4.85 15.89
N SER A 487 -1.18 -3.75 16.65
CA SER A 487 0.08 -3.05 16.97
C SER A 487 1.31 -3.95 17.20
N TYR A 488 2.50 -3.41 16.96
CA TYR A 488 3.81 -4.06 17.15
C TYR A 488 3.97 -4.70 18.54
N PRO A 489 4.85 -5.73 18.67
CA PRO A 489 5.01 -6.43 19.93
C PRO A 489 5.63 -5.49 20.95
N THR A 490 5.00 -5.42 22.12
CA THR A 490 5.55 -4.73 23.28
C THR A 490 5.69 -5.76 24.40
N GLU A 491 6.20 -5.34 25.56
CA GLU A 491 6.32 -6.17 26.75
C GLU A 491 4.99 -6.80 27.25
N ASN A 492 3.83 -6.30 26.79
CA ASN A 492 2.50 -6.80 27.15
C ASN A 492 1.54 -6.98 25.96
N LYS A 493 2.03 -6.89 24.71
CA LYS A 493 1.19 -7.04 23.53
C LYS A 493 1.85 -7.93 22.50
N ASP A 494 1.08 -8.84 21.94
CA ASP A 494 1.49 -9.68 20.83
C ASP A 494 1.63 -8.83 19.56
N GLY A 495 2.72 -9.04 18.83
CA GLY A 495 2.87 -8.52 17.47
C GLY A 495 2.52 -9.59 16.45
N ILE A 496 1.89 -9.23 15.34
CA ILE A 496 1.60 -10.16 14.25
C ILE A 496 2.28 -9.70 12.97
N ILE A 497 2.94 -10.64 12.29
CA ILE A 497 3.48 -10.45 10.94
C ILE A 497 2.78 -11.46 10.02
N LYS A 498 2.36 -11.00 8.85
CA LYS A 498 1.91 -11.86 7.76
C LYS A 498 3.06 -12.09 6.80
N VAL A 499 3.33 -13.36 6.49
CA VAL A 499 4.44 -13.78 5.64
C VAL A 499 3.87 -14.41 4.39
N ARG A 500 4.11 -13.76 3.24
CA ARG A 500 3.78 -14.32 1.93
C ARG A 500 4.62 -15.52 1.61
N VAL A 501 3.97 -16.57 1.12
CA VAL A 501 4.59 -17.81 0.66
C VAL A 501 4.07 -18.16 -0.72
N SER A 502 4.89 -18.83 -1.50
CA SER A 502 4.49 -19.49 -2.73
C SER A 502 4.92 -20.96 -2.70
N GLN A 503 4.27 -21.79 -3.51
CA GLN A 503 4.76 -23.14 -3.80
C GLN A 503 5.97 -23.05 -4.75
N SER A 504 6.87 -24.03 -4.72
CA SER A 504 7.90 -24.16 -5.75
C SER A 504 7.32 -24.76 -7.04
N ASP A 505 8.04 -24.62 -8.15
CA ASP A 505 7.55 -24.96 -9.50
C ASP A 505 7.08 -26.42 -9.67
N ASN A 506 7.52 -27.33 -8.80
CA ASN A 506 7.21 -28.76 -8.86
C ASN A 506 6.15 -29.21 -7.85
N TYR A 507 5.49 -28.27 -7.17
CA TYR A 507 4.53 -28.58 -6.11
C TYR A 507 3.28 -27.70 -6.21
N VAL A 508 2.20 -28.16 -5.60
CA VAL A 508 0.97 -27.37 -5.42
C VAL A 508 0.53 -27.36 -3.97
N PHE A 509 -0.02 -26.26 -3.46
CA PHE A 509 -0.66 -26.30 -2.14
C PHE A 509 -1.95 -27.13 -2.19
N GLY A 510 -2.08 -28.08 -1.26
CA GLY A 510 -3.32 -28.86 -1.08
C GLY A 510 -4.47 -27.97 -0.63
N ASP A 511 -5.71 -28.38 -0.91
CA ASP A 511 -6.90 -27.57 -0.67
C ASP A 511 -7.10 -27.20 0.81
N GLU A 512 -6.82 -28.14 1.72
CA GLU A 512 -6.88 -27.90 3.16
C GLU A 512 -5.90 -26.81 3.61
N LEU A 513 -4.65 -26.87 3.11
CA LEU A 513 -3.65 -25.84 3.39
C LEU A 513 -4.06 -24.50 2.78
N LYS A 514 -4.55 -24.48 1.54
CA LYS A 514 -5.03 -23.26 0.88
C LYS A 514 -6.12 -22.56 1.68
N GLN A 515 -7.05 -23.30 2.29
CA GLN A 515 -8.09 -22.70 3.13
C GLN A 515 -7.53 -22.01 4.39
N LEU A 516 -6.36 -22.46 4.89
CA LEU A 516 -5.73 -21.89 6.08
C LEU A 516 -4.85 -20.68 5.77
N ILE A 517 -4.19 -20.65 4.62
CA ILE A 517 -3.20 -19.62 4.27
C ILE A 517 -3.67 -18.64 3.20
N THR A 518 -4.80 -18.88 2.51
CA THR A 518 -5.26 -17.96 1.46
C THR A 518 -6.24 -16.95 2.04
N ASP A 519 -5.94 -15.66 1.91
CA ASP A 519 -6.86 -14.61 2.31
C ASP A 519 -8.01 -14.41 1.31
N GLN A 520 -8.98 -13.56 1.66
CA GLN A 520 -10.13 -13.23 0.80
C GLN A 520 -9.75 -12.57 -0.54
N TYR A 521 -8.50 -12.10 -0.68
CA TYR A 521 -7.96 -11.47 -1.88
C TYR A 521 -7.10 -12.42 -2.71
N GLY A 522 -6.99 -13.70 -2.31
CA GLY A 522 -6.25 -14.73 -3.02
C GLY A 522 -4.74 -14.77 -2.72
N SER A 523 -4.27 -14.03 -1.71
CA SER A 523 -2.86 -14.03 -1.29
C SER A 523 -2.60 -15.20 -0.34
N THR A 524 -1.56 -15.99 -0.61
CA THR A 524 -1.14 -17.10 0.26
C THR A 524 -0.13 -16.61 1.31
N GLU A 525 -0.59 -16.47 2.55
CA GLU A 525 0.14 -15.91 3.68
C GLU A 525 -0.06 -16.74 4.95
N PHE A 526 1.00 -16.93 5.74
CA PHE A 526 0.88 -17.48 7.10
C PHE A 526 1.23 -16.43 8.16
N ALA A 527 0.75 -16.62 9.39
CA ALA A 527 0.99 -15.69 10.48
C ALA A 527 2.19 -16.12 11.35
N ILE A 528 3.04 -15.16 11.68
CA ILE A 528 3.99 -15.23 12.79
C ILE A 528 3.51 -14.29 13.89
N THR A 529 3.08 -14.87 15.02
CA THR A 529 2.74 -14.12 16.23
C THR A 529 3.96 -14.06 17.15
N VAL A 530 4.38 -12.87 17.52
CA VAL A 530 5.49 -12.64 18.44
C VAL A 530 4.94 -12.24 19.80
N LYS A 531 5.15 -13.10 20.79
CA LYS A 531 4.77 -12.88 22.19
C LYS A 531 5.97 -12.39 23.00
N PRO A 532 5.77 -11.46 23.95
CA PRO A 532 6.83 -11.07 24.87
C PRO A 532 7.27 -12.24 25.77
N GLN A 533 8.48 -12.14 26.32
CA GLN A 533 9.03 -13.13 27.26
C GLN A 533 8.19 -13.29 28.54
N SER A 534 7.47 -12.24 28.92
CA SER A 534 6.83 -12.17 30.23
C SER A 534 5.69 -13.18 30.37
N SER A 535 5.92 -14.20 31.20
CA SER A 535 4.89 -14.91 31.95
C SER A 535 4.42 -14.02 33.10
N TRP A 536 3.88 -12.84 32.80
CA TRP A 536 3.20 -12.11 33.86
C TRP A 536 1.99 -12.93 34.25
N ILE A 537 2.04 -13.57 35.41
CA ILE A 537 0.86 -14.15 36.00
C ILE A 537 0.09 -12.94 36.53
N PRO A 538 -1.10 -12.62 36.00
CA PRO A 538 -1.94 -11.61 36.63
C PRO A 538 -2.25 -12.08 38.06
N ASP A 539 -1.75 -11.36 39.06
CA ASP A 539 -2.18 -11.52 40.45
C ASP A 539 -3.16 -10.41 40.84
N ILE A 540 -3.92 -9.91 39.86
CA ILE A 540 -5.04 -9.00 40.11
C ILE A 540 -6.32 -9.80 40.30
N SER A 541 -6.97 -9.61 41.44
CA SER A 541 -8.22 -10.32 41.76
C SER A 541 -9.04 -9.53 42.77
N ILE A 542 -10.34 -9.80 42.84
CA ILE A 542 -11.18 -9.30 43.94
C ILE A 542 -10.96 -10.19 45.15
N THR A 543 -10.70 -9.59 46.31
CA THR A 543 -10.62 -10.30 47.60
C THR A 543 -11.80 -9.95 48.48
N GLY A 544 -12.30 -10.93 49.23
CA GLY A 544 -13.47 -10.76 50.08
C GLY A 544 -14.77 -10.77 49.29
N ALA A 545 -15.77 -9.99 49.73
CA ALA A 545 -17.07 -9.90 49.08
C ALA A 545 -16.94 -9.37 47.64
N GLY A 546 -17.61 -10.03 46.70
CA GLY A 546 -17.56 -9.72 45.29
C GLY A 546 -16.61 -10.59 44.45
N SER A 547 -15.87 -11.52 45.07
CA SER A 547 -14.91 -12.38 44.37
C SER A 547 -15.52 -13.52 43.57
N SER A 548 -16.76 -13.93 43.87
CA SER A 548 -17.45 -15.02 43.19
C SER A 548 -18.96 -14.93 43.32
N ALA A 549 -19.70 -15.69 42.51
CA ALA A 549 -21.16 -15.82 42.61
C ALA A 549 -21.64 -16.40 43.96
N SER A 550 -20.81 -17.19 44.63
CA SER A 550 -21.09 -17.74 45.97
C SER A 550 -20.76 -16.76 47.10
N ASN A 551 -19.95 -15.74 46.83
CA ASN A 551 -19.61 -14.67 47.77
C ASN A 551 -19.75 -13.28 47.11
N PRO A 552 -20.96 -12.91 46.65
CA PRO A 552 -21.17 -11.63 45.97
C PRO A 552 -21.14 -10.48 46.97
N ILE A 553 -20.89 -9.27 46.47
CA ILE A 553 -21.10 -8.05 47.26
C ILE A 553 -22.59 -7.71 47.26
N ARG A 554 -23.18 -7.55 48.45
CA ARG A 554 -24.60 -7.24 48.60
C ARG A 554 -24.84 -5.75 48.40
N VAL A 555 -25.73 -5.41 47.48
CA VAL A 555 -26.01 -4.05 47.02
C VAL A 555 -27.49 -3.74 47.22
N ASN A 556 -27.80 -2.84 48.15
CA ASN A 556 -29.17 -2.38 48.37
C ASN A 556 -29.51 -1.29 47.34
N VAL A 557 -30.56 -1.50 46.55
CA VAL A 557 -30.88 -0.58 45.43
C VAL A 557 -31.58 0.73 45.88
N GLY A 558 -32.05 0.81 47.12
CA GLY A 558 -32.72 1.99 47.66
C GLY A 558 -34.10 2.23 47.06
N ASP A 559 -34.57 3.49 47.13
CA ASP A 559 -35.83 3.96 46.55
C ASP A 559 -35.73 4.30 45.05
N GLY A 560 -34.55 4.13 44.44
CA GLY A 560 -34.27 4.49 43.05
C GLY A 560 -34.29 6.00 42.76
N VAL A 561 -34.30 6.85 43.79
CA VAL A 561 -34.31 8.32 43.64
C VAL A 561 -33.19 8.95 44.46
N THR A 562 -32.98 8.45 45.67
CA THR A 562 -31.95 8.88 46.61
C THR A 562 -30.68 8.10 46.33
N ALA A 563 -29.54 8.81 46.26
CA ALA A 563 -28.24 8.16 46.17
C ALA A 563 -28.00 7.29 47.41
N THR A 564 -27.62 6.03 47.19
CA THR A 564 -27.21 5.11 48.27
C THR A 564 -25.77 5.38 48.68
N ASP A 565 -25.43 5.05 49.91
CA ASP A 565 -24.03 5.12 50.36
C ASP A 565 -23.13 4.23 49.48
N PRO A 566 -21.89 4.68 49.16
CA PRO A 566 -20.96 3.91 48.36
C PRO A 566 -20.59 2.57 49.02
N ILE A 567 -20.40 1.52 48.22
CA ILE A 567 -20.11 0.18 48.69
C ILE A 567 -18.67 -0.19 48.34
N ALA A 568 -17.80 -0.32 49.34
CA ALA A 568 -16.38 -0.63 49.13
C ALA A 568 -16.13 -2.11 48.79
N TYR A 569 -15.18 -2.36 47.89
CA TYR A 569 -14.63 -3.70 47.62
C TYR A 569 -13.10 -3.62 47.54
N THR A 570 -12.41 -4.76 47.65
CA THR A 570 -10.93 -4.78 47.71
C THR A 570 -10.34 -5.50 46.49
N ILE A 571 -9.38 -4.86 45.84
CA ILE A 571 -8.59 -5.44 44.75
C ILE A 571 -7.23 -5.86 45.30
N LYS A 572 -6.89 -7.15 45.18
CA LYS A 572 -5.53 -7.60 45.37
C LYS A 572 -4.71 -7.15 44.16
N LEU A 573 -3.63 -6.42 44.41
CA LEU A 573 -2.65 -6.01 43.42
C LEU A 573 -1.32 -6.73 43.68
N PRO A 574 -0.48 -6.89 42.65
CA PRO A 574 0.92 -7.23 42.85
C PRO A 574 1.63 -6.19 43.74
N GLU A 575 2.69 -6.60 44.45
CA GLU A 575 3.44 -5.71 45.34
C GLU A 575 3.89 -4.43 44.60
N ASN A 576 3.79 -3.27 45.28
CA ASN A 576 4.18 -1.94 44.81
C ASN A 576 3.38 -1.36 43.62
N MET A 577 2.34 -2.05 43.15
CA MET A 577 1.47 -1.53 42.08
C MET A 577 0.43 -0.55 42.61
N LYS A 578 0.08 0.44 41.78
CA LYS A 578 -1.00 1.40 42.06
C LYS A 578 -2.05 1.34 40.97
N ILE A 579 -3.32 1.49 41.36
CA ILE A 579 -4.43 1.62 40.41
C ILE A 579 -4.49 3.08 39.94
N ASP A 580 -4.51 3.25 38.62
CA ASP A 580 -4.65 4.53 37.94
C ASP A 580 -6.11 4.80 37.54
N ASN A 581 -6.83 3.77 37.09
CA ASN A 581 -8.22 3.89 36.65
C ASN A 581 -9.00 2.58 36.81
N ILE A 582 -10.32 2.70 37.02
CA ILE A 582 -11.25 1.57 37.05
C ILE A 582 -12.48 1.94 36.23
N LEU A 583 -12.88 1.06 35.30
CA LEU A 583 -14.11 1.19 34.52
C LEU A 583 -15.01 -0.02 34.76
N TYR A 584 -16.31 0.22 34.94
CA TYR A 584 -17.31 -0.81 35.16
C TYR A 584 -18.13 -1.03 33.89
N SER A 585 -18.32 -2.29 33.50
CA SER A 585 -19.22 -2.67 32.42
C SER A 585 -20.69 -2.71 32.88
N TYR A 586 -21.58 -3.06 31.95
CA TYR A 586 -22.97 -3.37 32.24
C TYR A 586 -23.12 -4.65 33.07
N LEU A 587 -24.26 -4.83 33.73
CA LEU A 587 -24.56 -6.10 34.39
C LEU A 587 -24.62 -7.24 33.36
N GLU A 588 -23.93 -8.33 33.68
CA GLU A 588 -24.02 -9.59 32.96
C GLU A 588 -24.66 -10.67 33.83
N ALA A 589 -25.47 -11.52 33.21
CA ALA A 589 -25.96 -12.72 33.86
C ALA A 589 -24.79 -13.64 34.22
N ILE A 590 -24.86 -14.24 35.40
CA ILE A 590 -23.90 -15.26 35.82
C ILE A 590 -24.28 -16.58 35.15
N GLU A 591 -23.30 -17.26 34.55
CA GLU A 591 -23.53 -18.56 33.92
C GLU A 591 -24.17 -19.55 34.91
N GLY A 592 -25.25 -20.19 34.50
CA GLY A 592 -26.00 -21.14 35.33
C GLY A 592 -26.96 -20.51 36.36
N ILE A 593 -27.07 -19.18 36.42
CA ILE A 593 -28.09 -18.48 37.22
C ILE A 593 -29.09 -17.83 36.25
N ASN A 594 -30.38 -18.13 36.45
CA ASN A 594 -31.44 -17.48 35.68
C ASN A 594 -31.54 -16.00 36.04
N ASP A 595 -31.64 -15.15 35.02
CA ASP A 595 -31.82 -13.70 35.17
C ASP A 595 -33.31 -13.35 35.22
N ASP A 596 -33.92 -13.57 36.38
CA ASP A 596 -35.37 -13.39 36.57
C ASP A 596 -35.79 -11.90 36.50
N TRP A 597 -34.87 -10.98 36.83
CA TRP A 597 -35.13 -9.53 36.73
C TRP A 597 -34.81 -8.95 35.34
N LYS A 598 -34.23 -9.75 34.43
CA LYS A 598 -33.91 -9.40 33.03
C LYS A 598 -32.99 -8.19 32.87
N LEU A 599 -32.01 -8.04 33.76
CA LEU A 599 -31.06 -6.92 33.75
C LEU A 599 -29.71 -7.26 33.11
N GLY A 600 -29.43 -8.56 32.95
CA GLY A 600 -28.22 -9.06 32.32
C GLY A 600 -28.22 -8.76 30.83
N TYR A 601 -27.08 -8.28 30.33
CA TYR A 601 -26.91 -7.95 28.92
C TYR A 601 -27.25 -9.13 27.98
N THR A 602 -28.33 -8.96 27.20
CA THR A 602 -28.72 -9.84 26.09
C THR A 602 -28.79 -9.01 24.80
N GLY A 603 -27.63 -8.52 24.35
CA GLY A 603 -27.44 -7.91 23.04
C GLY A 603 -27.88 -6.44 22.89
N THR A 604 -29.08 -6.02 23.33
CA THR A 604 -29.61 -4.66 23.02
C THR A 604 -30.07 -3.81 24.20
N ALA A 605 -30.27 -4.37 25.40
CA ALA A 605 -30.53 -3.62 26.62
C ALA A 605 -29.26 -3.58 27.49
N GLN A 606 -28.75 -2.36 27.74
CA GLN A 606 -27.52 -2.11 28.47
C GLN A 606 -27.84 -1.36 29.76
N HIS A 607 -27.87 -2.06 30.90
CA HIS A 607 -28.16 -1.48 32.20
C HIS A 607 -26.86 -1.14 32.93
N LEU A 608 -26.42 0.12 32.81
CA LEU A 608 -25.30 0.63 33.60
C LEU A 608 -25.85 1.04 34.97
N ILE A 609 -25.65 0.20 35.98
CA ILE A 609 -26.17 0.45 37.33
C ILE A 609 -25.13 1.11 38.24
N PHE A 610 -23.84 1.04 37.89
CA PHE A 610 -22.76 1.64 38.66
C PHE A 610 -22.12 2.82 37.92
N ASP A 611 -21.83 3.89 38.66
CA ASP A 611 -21.20 5.10 38.13
C ASP A 611 -19.72 4.85 37.81
N ASN A 612 -19.29 5.30 36.62
CA ASN A 612 -17.90 5.32 36.21
C ASN A 612 -17.26 6.60 36.77
N GLN A 613 -17.01 6.64 38.08
CA GLN A 613 -16.28 7.77 38.63
C GLN A 613 -14.81 7.70 38.21
N SER A 614 -14.42 8.64 37.35
CA SER A 614 -13.05 8.92 36.93
C SER A 614 -12.23 9.61 38.04
N SER A 615 -12.56 9.36 39.31
CA SER A 615 -11.83 9.97 40.41
C SER A 615 -10.50 9.25 40.61
N ILE A 616 -9.43 9.98 40.30
CA ILE A 616 -8.02 9.72 40.56
C ILE A 616 -7.83 9.55 42.08
N ASP A 617 -8.28 8.43 42.64
CA ASP A 617 -8.08 8.13 44.05
C ASP A 617 -7.51 6.71 44.18
N THR A 618 -6.19 6.69 44.35
CA THR A 618 -5.19 5.60 44.41
C THR A 618 -5.47 4.43 45.39
N LYS A 619 -6.70 3.98 45.56
CA LYS A 619 -7.09 3.12 46.68
C LYS A 619 -7.26 1.66 46.25
N ILE A 620 -6.57 0.77 46.97
CA ILE A 620 -6.79 -0.69 47.02
C ILE A 620 -8.25 -1.04 47.37
N ASN A 621 -8.99 -0.09 47.95
CA ASN A 621 -10.40 -0.19 48.30
C ASN A 621 -11.24 0.82 47.49
N PRO A 622 -11.52 0.56 46.21
CA PRO A 622 -12.50 1.34 45.43
C PRO A 622 -13.93 1.20 45.98
N GLU A 623 -14.78 2.15 45.60
CA GLU A 623 -16.19 2.22 46.01
C GLU A 623 -17.13 2.10 44.79
N LEU A 624 -18.20 1.32 44.94
CA LEU A 624 -19.30 1.19 43.98
C LEU A 624 -20.39 2.20 44.30
N ASN A 625 -20.71 3.04 43.34
CA ASN A 625 -21.78 4.04 43.44
C ASN A 625 -22.96 3.61 42.55
N ILE A 626 -24.14 3.43 43.12
CA ILE A 626 -25.35 3.11 42.33
C ILE A 626 -25.82 4.38 41.62
N ILE A 627 -26.21 4.25 40.35
CA ILE A 627 -26.90 5.29 39.58
C ILE A 627 -28.42 5.16 39.87
N PRO A 628 -29.01 6.00 40.76
CA PRO A 628 -30.35 5.72 41.30
C PRO A 628 -31.45 5.64 40.24
N GLN A 629 -31.39 6.52 39.24
CA GLN A 629 -32.35 6.53 38.14
C GLN A 629 -32.32 5.25 37.28
N ASN A 630 -31.20 4.53 37.25
CA ASN A 630 -31.04 3.32 36.43
C ASN A 630 -31.50 2.05 37.14
N VAL A 631 -31.84 2.11 38.43
CA VAL A 631 -32.46 1.00 39.18
C VAL A 631 -33.95 1.20 39.45
N LYS A 632 -34.44 2.45 39.38
CA LYS A 632 -35.82 2.79 39.71
C LYS A 632 -36.86 2.04 38.87
N GLN A 633 -36.85 2.27 37.56
CA GLN A 633 -37.80 1.62 36.65
C GLN A 633 -37.63 0.10 36.56
N PRO A 634 -36.41 -0.46 36.39
CA PRO A 634 -36.26 -1.89 36.19
C PRO A 634 -36.47 -2.74 37.46
N ILE A 635 -36.25 -2.19 38.66
CA ILE A 635 -36.26 -2.95 39.92
C ILE A 635 -37.32 -2.42 40.91
N VAL A 636 -37.25 -1.13 41.25
CA VAL A 636 -38.07 -0.55 42.33
C VAL A 636 -39.54 -0.49 41.92
N ASP A 637 -39.83 0.09 40.75
CA ASP A 637 -41.18 0.26 40.20
C ASP A 637 -41.74 -1.05 39.57
N ASN A 638 -40.91 -2.09 39.45
CA ASN A 638 -41.33 -3.37 38.90
C ASN A 638 -42.10 -4.20 39.95
N SER A 639 -43.39 -4.41 39.70
CA SER A 639 -44.29 -5.17 40.60
C SER A 639 -44.01 -6.66 40.67
N ASP A 640 -43.31 -7.21 39.68
CA ASP A 640 -42.97 -8.64 39.63
C ASP A 640 -41.79 -8.97 40.55
N ILE A 641 -41.02 -7.96 40.97
CA ILE A 641 -39.91 -8.09 41.93
C ILE A 641 -40.42 -7.69 43.33
N GLN A 642 -40.46 -8.64 44.27
CA GLN A 642 -40.99 -8.43 45.62
C GLN A 642 -39.99 -7.72 46.53
N LEU A 643 -40.51 -7.10 47.60
CA LEU A 643 -39.66 -6.50 48.63
C LEU A 643 -38.80 -7.57 49.30
N ASN A 644 -37.51 -7.29 49.43
CA ASN A 644 -36.42 -8.16 49.88
C ASN A 644 -36.00 -9.25 48.89
N ASP A 645 -36.54 -9.27 47.67
CA ASP A 645 -36.00 -10.13 46.62
C ASP A 645 -34.57 -9.74 46.27
N THR A 646 -33.81 -10.75 45.85
CA THR A 646 -32.39 -10.60 45.51
C THR A 646 -32.08 -11.28 44.17
N GLN A 647 -31.19 -10.67 43.39
CA GLN A 647 -30.70 -11.27 42.14
C GLN A 647 -29.20 -11.03 41.99
N LYS A 648 -28.47 -12.06 41.53
CA LYS A 648 -27.01 -12.01 41.39
C LYS A 648 -26.59 -11.74 39.95
N TYR A 649 -25.55 -10.93 39.80
CA TYR A 649 -24.95 -10.53 38.53
C TYR A 649 -23.43 -10.48 38.64
N LYS A 650 -22.75 -10.43 37.50
CA LYS A 650 -21.33 -10.06 37.42
C LYS A 650 -21.16 -8.77 36.62
N VAL A 651 -20.13 -8.01 36.97
CA VAL A 651 -19.69 -6.79 36.30
C VAL A 651 -18.25 -7.01 35.88
N GLU A 652 -17.93 -6.80 34.60
CA GLU A 652 -16.54 -6.75 34.15
C GLU A 652 -15.95 -5.40 34.59
N ILE A 653 -14.91 -5.47 35.41
CA ILE A 653 -14.12 -4.33 35.84
C ILE A 653 -12.84 -4.30 35.01
N THR A 654 -12.65 -3.23 34.26
CA THR A 654 -11.38 -2.93 33.57
C THR A 654 -10.53 -2.05 34.46
N ILE A 655 -9.36 -2.53 34.88
CA ILE A 655 -8.47 -1.87 35.83
C ILE A 655 -7.17 -1.49 35.12
N SER A 656 -6.88 -0.19 35.09
CA SER A 656 -5.54 0.29 34.78
C SER A 656 -4.69 0.37 36.04
N TYR A 657 -3.55 -0.31 36.07
CA TYR A 657 -2.60 -0.26 37.19
C TYR A 657 -1.15 -0.37 36.72
N GLY A 658 -0.22 0.12 37.54
CA GLY A 658 1.18 0.16 37.17
C GLY A 658 2.12 0.68 38.25
N GLU A 659 3.41 0.73 37.89
CA GLU A 659 4.49 1.38 38.62
C GLU A 659 5.30 2.24 37.63
N HIS A 660 5.68 3.46 38.04
CA HIS A 660 6.65 4.33 37.33
C HIS A 660 6.58 4.33 35.78
N TYR A 661 5.52 4.90 35.20
CA TYR A 661 5.30 5.09 33.75
C TYR A 661 4.96 3.84 32.93
N MET A 662 4.85 2.66 33.55
CA MET A 662 4.32 1.44 32.91
C MET A 662 2.89 1.19 33.39
N GLU A 663 1.91 1.64 32.60
CA GLU A 663 0.48 1.38 32.82
C GLU A 663 0.06 0.07 32.15
N ARG A 664 -0.82 -0.69 32.79
CA ARG A 664 -1.41 -1.92 32.26
C ARG A 664 -2.89 -1.93 32.49
N THR A 665 -3.62 -2.50 31.57
CA THR A 665 -5.07 -2.62 31.66
C THR A 665 -5.46 -4.09 31.71
N GLU A 666 -6.09 -4.51 32.80
CA GLU A 666 -6.59 -5.88 32.99
C GLU A 666 -8.12 -5.88 33.17
N LYS A 667 -8.73 -7.04 32.93
CA LYS A 667 -10.18 -7.24 33.12
C LYS A 667 -10.44 -8.33 34.14
N ILE A 668 -11.23 -8.02 35.16
CA ILE A 668 -11.66 -9.00 36.19
C ILE A 668 -13.17 -8.88 36.42
N TYR A 669 -13.79 -9.95 36.91
CA TYR A 669 -15.23 -9.91 37.26
C TYR A 669 -15.43 -9.61 38.74
N LEU A 670 -16.35 -8.69 39.02
CA LEU A 670 -16.92 -8.44 40.33
C LEU A 670 -18.36 -8.96 40.37
N TYR A 671 -18.68 -9.78 41.38
CA TYR A 671 -19.99 -10.39 41.53
C TYR A 671 -20.84 -9.60 42.53
N VAL A 672 -22.03 -9.17 42.13
CA VAL A 672 -22.93 -8.36 42.94
C VAL A 672 -24.24 -9.12 43.19
N GLU A 673 -24.86 -8.90 44.35
CA GLU A 673 -26.21 -9.35 44.69
C GLU A 673 -27.05 -8.09 44.94
N LEU A 674 -27.91 -7.75 43.97
CA LEU A 674 -28.82 -6.62 44.10
C LEU A 674 -30.00 -7.02 44.98
N VAL A 675 -30.41 -6.14 45.90
CA VAL A 675 -31.49 -6.35 46.85
C VAL A 675 -32.51 -5.25 46.71
N LYS A 676 -33.77 -5.60 46.43
CA LYS A 676 -34.89 -4.66 46.50
C LYS A 676 -35.26 -4.42 47.96
N ASN A 677 -34.81 -3.32 48.55
CA ASN A 677 -35.02 -3.01 49.97
C ASN A 677 -36.01 -1.86 50.22
N HIS A 678 -36.69 -1.39 49.19
CA HIS A 678 -37.71 -0.35 49.27
C HIS A 678 -38.99 -0.80 48.54
N SER A 679 -40.15 -0.51 49.13
CA SER A 679 -41.46 -0.71 48.52
C SER A 679 -41.95 0.60 47.94
N VAL A 680 -42.53 0.55 46.74
CA VAL A 680 -43.24 1.70 46.13
C VAL A 680 -44.55 1.97 46.85
#